data_AF-A0A6L9MTP5-F1
#
_entry.id   AF-A0A6L9MTP5-F1
#
_cell.length_a   1.000
_cell.length_b   1.000
_cell.length_c   1.000
_cell.angle_alpha   90.00
_cell.angle_beta   90.00
_cell.angle_gamma   90.00
#
_symmetry.space_group_name_H-M   'P 1'
#
loop_
_entity.id
_entity.type
_entity.pdbx_description
1 polymer ?
#
loop_
_entity_poly.entity_id
_entity_poly.type
_entity_poly.pdbx_seq_one_letter_code
_entity_poly.pdbx_strand_id
1 'polypeptide(L)'
;MLKIKIFLFFLVVYGSLYPFSFEAPTNLTSSLNSLLSFNPLQSGIADSFANFLLFVPIGLVVKPNFTSFKQVALICAGLFVFAFAIQVVQVWSITRVPFGADAIWNTLGAVGGLMISPFLKPKIKDIKENPLTVKSPQQVSFLIFIAYVTVDLFPLVPSLDIGYIVENTKILIDTERLATLKIIKYFAFYTLIIFFAKQSEKLAKPNLMLSLTLPVFLVSQIFIISNTNDINTALGLVASLVLSPLFSRHNKYTVAFVISFILIVTNGLGSFEYTGKLNSFNLIPFAPALGSNTLINIFAFVEKGLYYFSFTYLAIRTGRNTLFILTTLPATVLTIELFQIRIVNSTPDITEFLVCIFVSYSTLSWLSSLPPFSFIKNEIINYHLLTKKLLSSSAVFTFALLIFILTSLQYWLMNQPNLPYNIAEMFVNSGSIKAYFFTSTAIISFGFGIAFVTFFGGNRLTNKPVIQFNKQILQVICVIAISFLLLMVGITRETIADINGSSNITWQLTGDKILGDFGVNLVNFFGRDHVYNISQLIEPIIRFALLFAPLAISLSVGLRLTSLRGTTSHHNDLPTQLKLGLWLILWLFLSKVITFDYSSTDNLNELIERDGAFGLGGGMYLYMLIALVAMVVVSLVNSTGKKKLFRMLISLAFFLLSIPVSWTLLANGLEDNVFKYGHTFSGIDFLLGGSRSELLPTEQLQIRWSMIYTLIVIGLTVTVKIGLDFTSTLNIILKNLQSEHSFSQSEFRMATEPEKTKSSNKKLLIKTFVALPAIGVVIGICALFTVNFNNASHHTSAKVRNIPWSNANATLILDHHTHTTYSDGSLTIDELSEKAKLSGCDVLAITDHTDSKRTLNKDRLTDIKLARIFHEPLMIINGLELNAPSYGKQEHINFLVEPNVEEEFYSKFNHLMLAPSPKPKTDRELFDLINALVGKNSDSFVASYNHPSRKINSGKEIYNNYLVWKMDNLMNAFSGAPGHQKSTNIGSYNEENLTKQRWDPVTAEAGGVLDLLLDEGHDVFGSLAPSDYHNDKLDYSPCSFSKTHLIVPTNDYVGVFKALKNGTYWGSHGGFLEQYHFSVETSPTQKALSPGEIGETSKGDLVLIEVAVKRTAQHFDVPLQVDIFTNCTAGRPEILEALALPSHQDRVTALIPARSYGADTKSCYVRSRIRAVVDSEELFAFSNHVRIYLN
;
A
#
# COMPACT_ATOMS: atom_id res chain seq x y z
N MET A 1 -13.42 30.54 -9.03
CA MET A 1 -12.38 30.50 -10.09
C MET A 1 -10.96 30.61 -9.54
N LEU A 2 -10.52 31.70 -8.90
CA LEU A 2 -9.12 31.81 -8.40
C LEU A 2 -8.68 30.62 -7.52
N LYS A 3 -9.55 30.18 -6.61
CA LYS A 3 -9.32 29.02 -5.72
C LYS A 3 -9.13 27.70 -6.49
N ILE A 4 -9.89 27.48 -7.56
CA ILE A 4 -9.77 26.30 -8.44
C ILE A 4 -8.45 26.36 -9.20
N LYS A 5 -8.01 27.56 -9.62
CA LYS A 5 -6.69 27.71 -10.25
C LYS A 5 -5.58 27.29 -9.30
N ILE A 6 -5.53 27.88 -8.11
CA ILE A 6 -4.50 27.58 -7.11
C ILE A 6 -4.47 26.08 -6.78
N PHE A 7 -5.64 25.45 -6.64
CA PHE A 7 -5.74 24.02 -6.41
C PHE A 7 -5.20 23.17 -7.56
N LEU A 8 -5.49 23.52 -8.82
CA LEU A 8 -4.93 22.81 -9.99
C LEU A 8 -3.42 22.95 -10.09
N PHE A 9 -2.88 24.16 -9.85
CA PHE A 9 -1.43 24.36 -9.80
C PHE A 9 -0.80 23.52 -8.68
N PHE A 10 -1.42 23.46 -7.50
CA PHE A 10 -0.97 22.59 -6.40
C PHE A 10 -1.00 21.10 -6.79
N LEU A 11 -2.07 20.62 -7.42
CA LEU A 11 -2.17 19.22 -7.86
C LEU A 11 -1.09 18.85 -8.88
N VAL A 12 -0.75 19.76 -9.79
CA VAL A 12 0.33 19.52 -10.77
C VAL A 12 1.68 19.45 -10.08
N VAL A 13 1.98 20.34 -9.13
CA VAL A 13 3.21 20.23 -8.31
C VAL A 13 3.22 18.92 -7.53
N TYR A 14 2.10 18.58 -6.89
CA TYR A 14 1.94 17.36 -6.10
C TYR A 14 2.20 16.10 -6.93
N GLY A 15 1.53 15.97 -8.09
CA GLY A 15 1.68 14.81 -8.97
C GLY A 15 3.06 14.70 -9.59
N SER A 16 3.72 15.83 -9.85
CA SER A 16 5.09 15.84 -10.40
C SER A 16 6.15 15.49 -9.36
N LEU A 17 5.93 15.82 -8.08
CA LEU A 17 6.90 15.61 -7.00
C LEU A 17 6.68 14.32 -6.17
N TYR A 18 5.54 13.65 -6.36
CA TYR A 18 5.28 12.34 -5.75
C TYR A 18 6.36 11.32 -6.19
N PRO A 19 6.91 10.49 -5.27
CA PRO A 19 6.46 10.18 -3.89
C PRO A 19 7.06 11.05 -2.78
N PHE A 20 7.61 12.23 -3.09
CA PHE A 20 8.26 13.14 -2.11
C PHE A 20 9.51 12.54 -1.43
N SER A 21 10.18 11.61 -2.11
CA SER A 21 11.46 11.05 -1.70
C SER A 21 12.59 11.96 -2.19
N PHE A 22 13.06 12.84 -1.32
CA PHE A 22 14.12 13.80 -1.64
C PHE A 22 15.44 13.45 -0.96
N GLU A 23 16.51 13.35 -1.73
CA GLU A 23 17.88 13.16 -1.26
C GLU A 23 18.84 14.02 -2.08
N ALA A 24 20.05 14.24 -1.57
CA ALA A 24 21.07 14.91 -2.34
C ALA A 24 21.43 14.04 -3.57
N PRO A 25 21.45 14.60 -4.80
CA PRO A 25 21.78 13.83 -5.99
C PRO A 25 23.21 13.31 -5.89
N THR A 26 23.39 12.01 -6.16
CA THR A 26 24.71 11.34 -6.16
C THR A 26 25.66 11.93 -7.20
N ASN A 27 25.15 12.44 -8.32
CA ASN A 27 25.92 13.16 -9.33
C ASN A 27 25.16 14.41 -9.83
N LEU A 28 25.37 15.54 -9.15
CA LEU A 28 24.73 16.82 -9.44
C LEU A 28 24.96 17.29 -10.88
N THR A 29 26.15 17.09 -11.45
CA THR A 29 26.49 17.52 -12.82
C THR A 29 25.66 16.80 -13.86
N SER A 30 25.45 15.48 -13.71
CA SER A 30 24.61 14.69 -14.62
C SER A 30 23.14 15.14 -14.58
N SER A 31 22.59 15.35 -13.38
CA SER A 31 21.22 15.85 -13.20
C SER A 31 21.05 17.27 -13.76
N LEU A 32 22.06 18.14 -13.62
CA LEU A 32 22.06 19.48 -14.20
C LEU A 32 22.14 19.45 -15.74
N ASN A 33 22.95 18.56 -16.31
CA ASN A 33 23.03 18.39 -17.76
C ASN A 33 21.70 17.88 -18.35
N SER A 34 21.05 16.93 -17.68
CA SER A 34 19.72 16.43 -18.06
C SER A 34 18.65 17.52 -17.93
N LEU A 35 18.67 18.27 -16.83
CA LEU A 35 17.76 19.40 -16.59
C LEU A 35 17.92 20.51 -17.66
N LEU A 36 19.14 20.75 -18.15
CA LEU A 36 19.42 21.74 -19.19
C LEU A 36 19.26 21.20 -20.62
N SER A 37 18.89 19.93 -20.79
CA SER A 37 18.55 19.38 -22.10
C SER A 37 17.10 19.69 -22.47
N PHE A 38 16.92 20.47 -23.53
CA PHE A 38 15.62 20.95 -24.01
C PHE A 38 15.18 20.31 -25.33
N ASN A 39 15.72 19.14 -25.70
CA ASN A 39 15.36 18.47 -26.94
C ASN A 39 14.11 17.58 -26.76
N PRO A 40 12.92 17.95 -27.27
CA PRO A 40 11.67 17.21 -27.05
C PRO A 40 11.64 15.83 -27.73
N LEU A 41 12.51 15.61 -28.72
CA LEU A 41 12.61 14.34 -29.45
C LEU A 41 13.33 13.24 -28.66
N GLN A 42 14.02 13.60 -27.58
CA GLN A 42 14.68 12.65 -26.67
C GLN A 42 13.72 12.10 -25.60
N SER A 43 12.55 12.74 -25.40
CA SER A 43 11.53 12.25 -24.47
C SER A 43 10.81 11.03 -25.06
N GLY A 44 10.56 10.01 -24.24
CA GLY A 44 9.74 8.87 -24.64
C GLY A 44 8.31 9.30 -24.99
N ILE A 45 7.65 8.61 -25.94
CA ILE A 45 6.29 8.96 -26.41
C ILE A 45 5.27 8.97 -25.25
N ALA A 46 5.32 7.97 -24.39
CA ALA A 46 4.40 7.86 -23.24
C ALA A 46 4.62 8.98 -22.22
N ASP A 47 5.88 9.31 -21.93
CA ASP A 47 6.28 10.34 -20.97
C ASP A 47 5.94 11.76 -21.47
N SER A 48 6.21 12.01 -22.75
CA SER A 48 5.80 13.23 -23.45
C SER A 48 4.29 13.45 -23.40
N PHE A 49 3.52 12.39 -23.64
CA PHE A 49 2.06 12.43 -23.61
C PHE A 49 1.51 12.65 -22.19
N ALA A 50 2.11 12.03 -21.18
CA ALA A 50 1.75 12.22 -19.77
C ALA A 50 2.00 13.68 -19.31
N ASN A 51 3.19 14.22 -19.59
CA ASN A 51 3.55 15.62 -19.29
C ASN A 51 2.63 16.61 -20.02
N PHE A 52 2.31 16.34 -21.30
CA PHE A 52 1.32 17.14 -22.04
C PHE A 52 -0.05 17.14 -21.36
N LEU A 53 -0.62 15.96 -21.07
CA LEU A 53 -1.96 15.86 -20.47
C LEU A 53 -2.04 16.48 -19.08
N LEU A 54 -0.98 16.36 -18.26
CA LEU A 54 -0.94 16.88 -16.89
C LEU A 54 -1.19 18.40 -16.83
N PHE A 55 -0.74 19.15 -17.86
CA PHE A 55 -0.84 20.60 -17.90
C PHE A 55 -2.04 21.15 -18.70
N VAL A 56 -2.76 20.31 -19.45
CA VAL A 56 -4.00 20.70 -20.14
C VAL A 56 -5.03 21.38 -19.19
N PRO A 57 -5.31 20.87 -17.98
CA PRO A 57 -6.23 21.52 -17.04
C PRO A 57 -5.81 22.93 -16.61
N ILE A 58 -4.49 23.18 -16.49
CA ILE A 58 -3.96 24.52 -16.19
C ILE A 58 -4.32 25.46 -17.35
N GLY A 59 -4.05 25.03 -18.58
CA GLY A 59 -4.40 25.76 -19.80
C GLY A 59 -5.89 26.13 -19.89
N LEU A 60 -6.76 25.18 -19.57
CA LEU A 60 -8.22 25.37 -19.59
C LEU A 60 -8.70 26.47 -18.62
N VAL A 61 -8.03 26.61 -17.48
CA VAL A 61 -8.43 27.48 -16.37
C VAL A 61 -7.69 28.81 -16.36
N VAL A 62 -6.53 28.91 -17.01
CA VAL A 62 -5.81 30.16 -17.30
C VAL A 62 -6.62 30.96 -18.33
N LYS A 63 -7.73 31.56 -17.86
CA LYS A 63 -8.59 32.42 -18.68
C LYS A 63 -7.77 33.51 -19.35
N PRO A 64 -7.85 33.63 -20.67
CA PRO A 64 -7.30 34.78 -21.32
C PRO A 64 -8.39 35.75 -21.76
N ASN A 65 -8.26 37.00 -21.34
CA ASN A 65 -8.73 38.11 -22.15
C ASN A 65 -7.51 38.58 -22.95
N PHE A 66 -7.09 37.82 -23.97
CA PHE A 66 -5.93 38.18 -24.78
C PHE A 66 -6.31 39.36 -25.67
N THR A 67 -5.59 40.47 -25.54
CA THR A 67 -5.71 41.62 -26.46
C THR A 67 -4.44 41.83 -27.30
N SER A 68 -3.36 41.08 -27.02
CA SER A 68 -2.08 41.21 -27.70
C SER A 68 -1.25 39.91 -27.64
N PHE A 69 -0.48 39.64 -28.69
CA PHE A 69 0.53 38.57 -28.75
C PHE A 69 1.51 38.61 -27.57
N LYS A 70 1.86 39.82 -27.08
CA LYS A 70 2.75 39.99 -25.91
C LYS A 70 2.19 39.34 -24.64
N GLN A 71 0.88 39.35 -24.44
CA GLN A 71 0.24 38.74 -23.26
C GLN A 71 0.26 37.21 -23.34
N VAL A 72 0.12 36.65 -24.55
CA VAL A 72 0.20 35.20 -24.79
C VAL A 72 1.63 34.71 -24.53
N ALA A 73 2.63 35.40 -25.08
CA ALA A 73 4.04 35.10 -24.84
C ALA A 73 4.41 35.16 -23.34
N LEU A 74 3.94 36.19 -22.61
CA LEU A 74 4.21 36.33 -21.17
C LEU A 74 3.59 35.19 -20.35
N ILE A 75 2.39 34.72 -20.72
CA ILE A 75 1.73 33.60 -20.05
C ILE A 75 2.44 32.27 -20.37
N CYS A 76 2.82 32.04 -21.62
CA CYS A 76 3.58 30.84 -22.01
C CYS A 76 4.95 30.82 -21.30
N ALA A 77 5.64 31.96 -21.22
CA ALA A 77 6.88 32.10 -20.47
C ALA A 77 6.67 31.81 -18.97
N GLY A 78 5.60 32.34 -18.37
CA GLY A 78 5.28 32.07 -16.96
C GLY A 78 4.94 30.59 -16.69
N LEU A 79 4.24 29.93 -17.62
CA LEU A 79 3.92 28.50 -17.52
C LEU A 79 5.16 27.63 -17.70
N PHE A 80 6.05 28.01 -18.61
CA PHE A 80 7.34 27.35 -18.80
C PHE A 80 8.23 27.50 -17.56
N VAL A 81 8.35 28.71 -16.99
CA VAL A 81 9.10 28.94 -15.75
C VAL A 81 8.52 28.10 -14.61
N PHE A 82 7.20 28.02 -14.51
CA PHE A 82 6.54 27.18 -13.50
C PHE A 82 6.84 25.69 -13.71
N ALA A 83 6.71 25.17 -14.94
CA ALA A 83 7.02 23.78 -15.26
C ALA A 83 8.51 23.45 -15.05
N PHE A 84 9.39 24.35 -15.45
CA PHE A 84 10.84 24.20 -15.27
C PHE A 84 11.24 24.27 -13.79
N ALA A 85 10.59 25.12 -12.97
CA ALA A 85 10.82 25.14 -11.53
C ALA A 85 10.48 23.80 -10.86
N ILE A 86 9.49 23.06 -11.36
CA ILE A 86 9.18 21.71 -10.89
C ILE A 86 10.32 20.76 -11.26
N GLN A 87 10.84 20.82 -12.50
CA GLN A 87 11.99 20.03 -12.95
C GLN A 87 13.25 20.31 -12.13
N VAL A 88 13.48 21.58 -11.75
CA VAL A 88 14.57 21.96 -10.83
C VAL A 88 14.41 21.25 -9.49
N VAL A 89 13.22 21.22 -8.91
CA VAL A 89 12.97 20.53 -7.62
C VAL A 89 13.15 19.02 -7.75
N GLN A 90 12.89 18.44 -8.92
CA GLN A 90 13.10 17.01 -9.19
C GLN A 90 14.58 16.61 -9.25
N VAL A 91 15.53 17.56 -9.29
CA VAL A 91 16.97 17.27 -9.15
C VAL A 91 17.29 16.53 -7.85
N TRP A 92 16.52 16.80 -6.80
CA TRP A 92 16.65 16.13 -5.51
C TRP A 92 15.76 14.88 -5.39
N SER A 93 15.06 14.45 -6.44
CA SER A 93 14.17 13.30 -6.38
C SER A 93 14.92 12.00 -6.71
N ILE A 94 14.71 10.95 -5.89
CA ILE A 94 15.35 9.64 -6.08
C ILE A 94 14.80 8.86 -7.29
N THR A 95 13.49 9.00 -7.53
CA THR A 95 12.74 8.14 -8.48
C THR A 95 12.42 8.84 -9.80
N ARG A 96 12.81 10.11 -9.94
CA ARG A 96 12.51 10.93 -11.13
C ARG A 96 13.79 11.49 -11.71
N VAL A 97 13.93 11.38 -13.03
CA VAL A 97 15.02 12.03 -13.76
C VAL A 97 14.53 13.42 -14.18
N PRO A 98 15.18 14.51 -13.76
CA PRO A 98 14.81 15.85 -14.20
C PRO A 98 15.18 16.04 -15.68
N PHE A 99 14.26 16.50 -16.51
CA PHE A 99 14.51 16.72 -17.94
C PHE A 99 13.92 18.05 -18.42
N GLY A 100 14.76 18.90 -19.01
CA GLY A 100 14.34 20.24 -19.45
C GLY A 100 13.25 20.22 -20.53
N ALA A 101 13.25 19.20 -21.39
CA ALA A 101 12.25 19.04 -22.43
C ALA A 101 10.84 18.73 -21.89
N ASP A 102 10.73 18.17 -20.69
CA ASP A 102 9.43 17.95 -20.04
C ASP A 102 8.74 19.27 -19.71
N ALA A 103 9.50 20.31 -19.37
CA ALA A 103 8.96 21.66 -19.21
C ALA A 103 8.36 22.20 -20.52
N ILE A 104 8.89 21.78 -21.68
CA ILE A 104 8.33 22.11 -22.99
C ILE A 104 7.02 21.35 -23.21
N TRP A 105 6.99 20.03 -23.00
CA TRP A 105 5.76 19.23 -23.13
C TRP A 105 4.64 19.70 -22.18
N ASN A 106 4.98 20.02 -20.94
CA ASN A 106 4.08 20.63 -19.96
C ASN A 106 3.53 21.99 -20.46
N THR A 107 4.39 22.83 -21.03
CA THR A 107 3.97 24.12 -21.60
C THR A 107 3.06 23.92 -22.82
N LEU A 108 3.39 22.98 -23.70
CA LEU A 108 2.57 22.61 -24.86
C LEU A 108 1.21 22.06 -24.43
N GLY A 109 1.16 21.27 -23.36
CA GLY A 109 -0.07 20.81 -22.72
C GLY A 109 -0.97 21.95 -22.27
N ALA A 110 -0.40 22.93 -21.56
CA ALA A 110 -1.12 24.13 -21.16
C ALA A 110 -1.57 24.98 -22.35
N VAL A 111 -0.76 25.07 -23.42
CA VAL A 111 -1.17 25.73 -24.68
C VAL A 111 -2.31 24.97 -25.35
N GLY A 112 -2.26 23.64 -25.40
CA GLY A 112 -3.34 22.79 -25.89
C GLY A 112 -4.63 23.02 -25.11
N GLY A 113 -4.56 23.05 -23.77
CA GLY A 113 -5.68 23.42 -22.91
C GLY A 113 -6.22 24.82 -23.19
N LEU A 114 -5.34 25.81 -23.42
CA LEU A 114 -5.74 27.17 -23.81
C LEU A 114 -6.45 27.19 -25.17
N MET A 115 -6.00 26.38 -26.14
CA MET A 115 -6.62 26.27 -27.47
C MET A 115 -7.97 25.54 -27.42
N ILE A 116 -8.13 24.58 -26.52
CA ILE A 116 -9.39 23.85 -26.28
C ILE A 116 -10.40 24.71 -25.50
N SER A 117 -9.94 25.60 -24.61
CA SER A 117 -10.79 26.45 -23.75
C SER A 117 -11.87 27.27 -24.52
N PRO A 118 -11.58 27.86 -25.69
CA PRO A 118 -12.57 28.49 -26.58
C PRO A 118 -13.58 27.55 -27.24
N PHE A 119 -13.31 26.25 -27.35
CA PHE A 119 -14.25 25.26 -27.90
C PHE A 119 -15.13 24.65 -26.81
N LEU A 120 -14.64 24.59 -25.57
CA LEU A 120 -15.42 24.22 -24.38
C LEU A 120 -16.34 25.33 -23.86
N LYS A 121 -16.19 26.54 -24.39
CA LYS A 121 -17.15 27.63 -24.22
C LYS A 121 -17.80 27.90 -25.57
N PRO A 122 -19.13 28.02 -25.66
CA PRO A 122 -19.71 28.56 -26.88
C PRO A 122 -19.12 29.97 -27.12
N LYS A 123 -18.81 30.30 -28.38
CA LYS A 123 -18.13 31.56 -28.77
C LYS A 123 -18.89 32.80 -28.28
N ILE A 124 -18.17 33.72 -27.66
CA ILE A 124 -18.67 34.84 -26.82
C ILE A 124 -19.47 35.94 -27.56
N LYS A 125 -19.62 35.89 -28.89
CA LYS A 125 -20.44 36.88 -29.61
C LYS A 125 -21.92 36.50 -29.74
N ASP A 126 -22.25 35.21 -29.73
CA ASP A 126 -23.66 34.73 -29.82
C ASP A 126 -24.29 34.44 -28.43
N ILE A 127 -23.52 34.59 -27.34
CA ILE A 127 -23.94 34.28 -25.97
C ILE A 127 -25.02 35.24 -25.44
N LYS A 128 -25.19 36.43 -26.01
CA LYS A 128 -26.30 37.30 -25.60
C LYS A 128 -27.66 36.74 -26.01
N GLU A 129 -27.76 35.89 -27.03
CA GLU A 129 -29.05 35.49 -27.59
C GLU A 129 -29.33 33.99 -27.55
N ASN A 130 -28.34 33.11 -27.66
CA ASN A 130 -28.58 31.68 -27.44
C ASN A 130 -27.29 30.97 -27.03
N PRO A 131 -27.06 30.81 -25.72
CA PRO A 131 -26.05 29.86 -25.31
C PRO A 131 -26.55 28.46 -25.71
N LEU A 132 -25.62 27.52 -25.96
CA LEU A 132 -25.84 26.13 -25.53
C LEU A 132 -25.92 26.13 -24.00
N THR A 133 -26.86 26.89 -23.45
CA THR A 133 -27.20 26.91 -22.05
C THR A 133 -27.85 25.57 -21.89
N VAL A 134 -27.33 24.80 -20.93
CA VAL A 134 -28.14 23.79 -20.29
C VAL A 134 -29.33 24.53 -19.68
N LYS A 135 -30.39 24.73 -20.48
CA LYS A 135 -31.62 25.45 -20.12
C LYS A 135 -32.55 24.53 -19.34
N SER A 136 -32.43 23.22 -19.58
CA SER A 136 -33.30 22.21 -19.02
C SER A 136 -32.53 21.11 -18.29
N PRO A 137 -33.08 20.53 -17.21
CA PRO A 137 -32.51 19.34 -16.55
C PRO A 137 -32.32 18.14 -17.49
N GLN A 138 -33.04 18.08 -18.60
CA GLN A 138 -32.96 17.05 -19.63
C GLN A 138 -31.63 17.11 -20.40
N GLN A 139 -31.10 18.32 -20.62
CA GLN A 139 -29.79 18.51 -21.22
C GLN A 139 -28.65 18.06 -20.29
N VAL A 140 -28.80 18.25 -18.96
CA VAL A 140 -27.87 17.63 -17.98
C VAL A 140 -27.91 16.11 -18.08
N SER A 141 -29.11 15.53 -18.17
CA SER A 141 -29.28 14.08 -18.28
C SER A 141 -28.66 13.54 -19.58
N PHE A 142 -28.74 14.29 -20.69
CA PHE A 142 -28.06 13.95 -21.93
C PHE A 142 -26.53 13.93 -21.78
N LEU A 143 -25.95 14.93 -21.12
CA LEU A 143 -24.50 14.98 -20.88
C LEU A 143 -24.03 13.80 -20.01
N ILE A 144 -24.78 13.46 -18.96
CA ILE A 144 -24.48 12.31 -18.11
C ILE A 144 -24.57 11.02 -18.94
N PHE A 145 -25.62 10.85 -19.75
CA PHE A 145 -25.76 9.70 -20.65
C PHE A 145 -24.54 9.54 -21.58
N ILE A 146 -24.13 10.61 -22.27
CA ILE A 146 -22.96 10.57 -23.15
C ILE A 146 -21.68 10.25 -22.37
N ALA A 147 -21.52 10.77 -21.15
CA ALA A 147 -20.38 10.46 -20.31
C ALA A 147 -20.33 8.98 -19.93
N TYR A 148 -21.46 8.35 -19.58
CA TYR A 148 -21.52 6.91 -19.33
C TYR A 148 -21.17 6.08 -20.56
N VAL A 149 -21.74 6.42 -21.73
CA VAL A 149 -21.39 5.71 -22.98
C VAL A 149 -19.91 5.88 -23.31
N THR A 150 -19.33 7.04 -23.03
CA THR A 150 -17.88 7.29 -23.27
C THR A 150 -17.02 6.44 -22.34
N VAL A 151 -17.40 6.30 -21.07
CA VAL A 151 -16.71 5.44 -20.10
C VAL A 151 -16.82 3.96 -20.49
N ASP A 152 -17.99 3.53 -20.97
CA ASP A 152 -18.25 2.15 -21.42
C ASP A 152 -17.45 1.77 -22.69
N LEU A 153 -17.13 2.74 -23.56
CA LEU A 153 -16.38 2.52 -24.80
C LEU A 153 -14.86 2.75 -24.66
N PHE A 154 -14.39 3.11 -23.49
CA PHE A 154 -12.96 3.34 -23.23
C PHE A 154 -12.15 2.02 -23.37
N PRO A 155 -10.93 1.97 -23.95
CA PRO A 155 -10.03 3.05 -24.39
C PRO A 155 -10.30 3.68 -25.76
N LEU A 156 -11.40 3.34 -26.45
CA LEU A 156 -11.73 3.83 -27.79
C LEU A 156 -10.66 3.50 -28.86
N VAL A 157 -9.89 2.43 -28.66
CA VAL A 157 -8.90 1.94 -29.63
C VAL A 157 -9.48 0.70 -30.32
N PRO A 158 -10.11 0.85 -31.50
CA PRO A 158 -10.62 -0.29 -32.25
C PRO A 158 -9.47 -1.08 -32.89
N SER A 159 -9.60 -2.40 -32.89
CA SER A 159 -8.75 -3.36 -33.60
C SER A 159 -9.60 -4.33 -34.40
N LEU A 160 -9.14 -4.65 -35.61
CA LEU A 160 -9.74 -5.66 -36.49
C LEU A 160 -8.92 -6.97 -36.47
N ASP A 161 -8.01 -7.10 -35.52
CA ASP A 161 -7.24 -8.33 -35.33
C ASP A 161 -8.16 -9.47 -34.85
N ILE A 162 -8.16 -10.56 -35.61
CA ILE A 162 -8.98 -11.74 -35.36
C ILE A 162 -8.63 -12.38 -34.00
N GLY A 163 -7.36 -12.33 -33.58
CA GLY A 163 -6.92 -12.87 -32.29
C GLY A 163 -7.63 -12.19 -31.12
N TYR A 164 -7.62 -10.85 -31.08
CA TYR A 164 -8.31 -10.07 -30.04
C TYR A 164 -9.83 -10.28 -30.06
N ILE A 165 -10.45 -10.38 -31.25
CA ILE A 165 -11.88 -10.63 -31.39
C ILE A 165 -12.27 -12.00 -30.80
N VAL A 166 -11.49 -13.04 -31.09
CA VAL A 166 -11.72 -14.40 -30.57
C VAL A 166 -11.54 -14.43 -29.05
N GLU A 167 -10.50 -13.79 -28.52
CA GLU A 167 -10.24 -13.72 -27.08
C GLU A 167 -11.35 -12.98 -26.32
N ASN A 168 -11.72 -11.78 -26.78
CA ASN A 168 -12.81 -10.99 -26.19
C ASN A 168 -14.15 -11.76 -26.23
N THR A 169 -14.39 -12.54 -27.29
CA THR A 169 -15.60 -13.36 -27.40
C THR A 169 -15.61 -14.51 -26.39
N LYS A 170 -14.47 -15.18 -26.16
CA LYS A 170 -14.35 -16.24 -25.15
C LYS A 170 -14.64 -15.72 -23.74
N ILE A 171 -14.15 -14.52 -23.40
CA ILE A 171 -14.35 -13.90 -22.08
C ILE A 171 -15.84 -13.63 -21.78
N LEU A 172 -16.65 -13.33 -22.81
CA LEU A 172 -18.09 -13.06 -22.65
C LEU A 172 -18.93 -14.32 -22.37
N ILE A 173 -18.42 -15.51 -22.69
CA ILE A 173 -19.14 -16.80 -22.53
C ILE A 173 -18.56 -17.66 -21.41
N ASP A 174 -17.47 -17.22 -20.78
CA ASP A 174 -16.80 -17.94 -19.69
C ASP A 174 -17.61 -17.88 -18.39
N THR A 175 -18.28 -18.99 -18.05
CA THR A 175 -19.11 -19.09 -16.85
C THR A 175 -18.32 -19.18 -15.55
N GLU A 176 -17.02 -19.48 -15.59
CA GLU A 176 -16.19 -19.53 -14.38
C GLU A 176 -15.97 -18.13 -13.77
N ARG A 177 -16.20 -17.07 -14.56
CA ARG A 177 -16.08 -15.67 -14.14
C ARG A 177 -17.33 -15.09 -13.47
N LEU A 178 -18.37 -15.88 -13.25
CA LEU A 178 -19.63 -15.39 -12.68
C LEU A 178 -19.42 -14.86 -11.26
N ALA A 179 -19.80 -13.58 -11.06
CA ALA A 179 -19.72 -12.92 -9.76
C ALA A 179 -20.95 -12.04 -9.53
N THR A 180 -21.74 -12.39 -8.52
CA THR A 180 -23.02 -11.74 -8.19
C THR A 180 -22.89 -10.22 -8.01
N LEU A 181 -21.85 -9.75 -7.32
CA LEU A 181 -21.64 -8.31 -7.11
C LEU A 181 -21.30 -7.56 -8.40
N LYS A 182 -20.53 -8.18 -9.31
CA LYS A 182 -20.25 -7.60 -10.63
C LYS A 182 -21.51 -7.51 -11.47
N ILE A 183 -22.37 -8.54 -11.45
CA ILE A 183 -23.67 -8.51 -12.13
C ILE A 183 -24.54 -7.36 -11.60
N ILE A 184 -24.60 -7.17 -10.27
CA ILE A 184 -25.35 -6.06 -9.66
C ILE A 184 -24.73 -4.70 -10.03
N LYS A 185 -23.40 -4.58 -10.07
CA LYS A 185 -22.69 -3.38 -10.55
C LYS A 185 -23.12 -3.02 -11.96
N TYR A 186 -23.00 -3.95 -12.91
CA TYR A 186 -23.34 -3.70 -14.32
C TYR A 186 -24.84 -3.50 -14.53
N PHE A 187 -25.69 -4.20 -13.79
CA PHE A 187 -27.12 -3.92 -13.74
C PHE A 187 -27.39 -2.46 -13.34
N ALA A 188 -26.75 -1.96 -12.27
CA ALA A 188 -26.91 -0.59 -11.83
C ALA A 188 -26.37 0.42 -12.86
N PHE A 189 -25.20 0.13 -13.44
CA PHE A 189 -24.55 0.93 -14.48
C PHE A 189 -25.45 1.13 -15.71
N TYR A 190 -25.89 0.03 -16.35
CA TYR A 190 -26.75 0.12 -17.53
C TYR A 190 -28.15 0.65 -17.23
N THR A 191 -28.68 0.42 -16.02
CA THR A 191 -29.97 1.01 -15.60
C THR A 191 -29.89 2.53 -15.54
N LEU A 192 -28.76 3.09 -15.08
CA LEU A 192 -28.54 4.54 -15.11
C LEU A 192 -28.37 5.08 -16.53
N ILE A 193 -27.68 4.36 -17.42
CA ILE A 193 -27.59 4.71 -18.84
C ILE A 193 -28.99 4.82 -19.46
N ILE A 194 -29.82 3.78 -19.29
CA ILE A 194 -31.20 3.76 -19.78
C ILE A 194 -32.02 4.90 -19.18
N PHE A 195 -31.86 5.14 -17.88
CA PHE A 195 -32.55 6.22 -17.17
C PHE A 195 -32.18 7.59 -17.75
N PHE A 196 -30.89 7.93 -17.85
CA PHE A 196 -30.45 9.24 -18.33
C PHE A 196 -30.77 9.46 -19.81
N ALA A 197 -30.69 8.41 -20.64
CA ALA A 197 -31.14 8.44 -22.02
C ALA A 197 -32.62 8.80 -22.15
N LYS A 198 -33.50 8.12 -21.39
CA LYS A 198 -34.96 8.37 -21.37
C LYS A 198 -35.31 9.78 -20.90
N GLN A 199 -34.48 10.38 -20.06
CA GLN A 199 -34.70 11.72 -19.51
C GLN A 199 -34.09 12.82 -20.39
N SER A 200 -33.36 12.45 -21.44
CA SER A 200 -32.81 13.40 -22.40
C SER A 200 -33.85 13.80 -23.45
N GLU A 201 -33.89 15.08 -23.84
CA GLU A 201 -34.82 15.60 -24.85
C GLU A 201 -34.61 14.98 -26.24
N LYS A 202 -33.37 14.59 -26.58
CA LYS A 202 -32.98 14.10 -27.90
C LYS A 202 -33.26 12.61 -28.14
N LEU A 203 -33.30 11.80 -27.07
CA LEU A 203 -33.41 10.33 -27.16
C LEU A 203 -34.70 9.79 -26.52
N ALA A 204 -35.63 10.66 -26.09
CA ALA A 204 -36.85 10.27 -25.36
C ALA A 204 -37.90 9.48 -26.17
N LYS A 205 -37.69 9.19 -27.48
CA LYS A 205 -38.55 8.33 -28.32
C LYS A 205 -37.70 7.48 -29.29
N PRO A 206 -38.03 6.21 -29.62
CA PRO A 206 -38.82 5.19 -28.93
C PRO A 206 -37.93 4.20 -28.13
N ASN A 207 -38.47 3.63 -27.03
CA ASN A 207 -37.77 2.70 -26.14
C ASN A 207 -37.07 1.53 -26.88
N LEU A 208 -37.63 1.08 -28.00
CA LEU A 208 -37.11 -0.05 -28.78
C LEU A 208 -35.73 0.23 -29.38
N MET A 209 -35.48 1.45 -29.89
CA MET A 209 -34.16 1.78 -30.46
C MET A 209 -33.09 1.83 -29.38
N LEU A 210 -33.40 2.40 -28.20
CA LEU A 210 -32.46 2.44 -27.09
C LEU A 210 -32.14 1.02 -26.56
N SER A 211 -33.17 0.16 -26.46
CA SER A 211 -33.03 -1.25 -26.08
C SER A 211 -32.21 -2.08 -27.07
N LEU A 212 -32.18 -1.71 -28.35
CA LEU A 212 -31.35 -2.35 -29.37
C LEU A 212 -29.94 -1.76 -29.46
N THR A 213 -29.76 -0.46 -29.16
CA THR A 213 -28.44 0.19 -29.24
C THR A 213 -27.46 -0.29 -28.17
N LEU A 214 -27.90 -0.59 -26.94
CA LEU A 214 -27.00 -1.02 -25.88
C LEU A 214 -26.38 -2.41 -26.13
N PRO A 215 -27.15 -3.43 -26.57
CA PRO A 215 -26.57 -4.68 -27.04
C PRO A 215 -25.61 -4.50 -28.22
N VAL A 216 -25.94 -3.62 -29.17
CA VAL A 216 -25.04 -3.31 -30.30
C VAL A 216 -23.75 -2.65 -29.81
N PHE A 217 -23.81 -1.76 -28.81
CA PHE A 217 -22.60 -1.19 -28.20
C PHE A 217 -21.75 -2.25 -27.51
N LEU A 218 -22.35 -3.16 -26.74
CA LEU A 218 -21.63 -4.26 -26.10
C LEU A 218 -20.94 -5.16 -27.15
N VAL A 219 -21.63 -5.49 -28.24
CA VAL A 219 -21.04 -6.26 -29.34
C VAL A 219 -19.93 -5.48 -30.04
N SER A 220 -20.08 -4.16 -30.22
CA SER A 220 -19.04 -3.31 -30.82
C SER A 220 -17.77 -3.24 -29.98
N GLN A 221 -17.88 -3.46 -28.66
CA GLN A 221 -16.73 -3.45 -27.74
C GLN A 221 -15.85 -4.71 -27.89
N ILE A 222 -16.31 -5.77 -28.56
CA ILE A 222 -15.47 -6.92 -28.93
C ILE A 222 -14.30 -6.49 -29.83
N PHE A 223 -14.50 -5.42 -30.61
CA PHE A 223 -13.48 -4.86 -31.49
C PHE A 223 -12.54 -3.88 -30.77
N ILE A 224 -12.63 -3.70 -29.45
CA ILE A 224 -11.75 -2.77 -28.71
C ILE A 224 -10.58 -3.54 -28.09
N ILE A 225 -9.36 -3.00 -28.23
CA ILE A 225 -8.15 -3.57 -27.61
C ILE A 225 -8.29 -3.51 -26.09
N SER A 226 -7.93 -4.61 -25.41
CA SER A 226 -7.98 -4.71 -23.94
C SER A 226 -9.38 -4.50 -23.36
N ASN A 227 -10.41 -5.03 -24.02
CA ASN A 227 -11.78 -5.02 -23.52
C ASN A 227 -11.89 -5.80 -22.19
N THR A 228 -12.39 -5.15 -21.15
CA THR A 228 -12.53 -5.75 -19.81
C THR A 228 -13.90 -6.38 -19.57
N ASN A 229 -14.80 -6.35 -20.56
CA ASN A 229 -16.15 -6.89 -20.40
C ASN A 229 -16.15 -8.42 -20.40
N ASP A 230 -16.95 -8.96 -19.49
CA ASP A 230 -17.11 -10.39 -19.27
C ASP A 230 -18.58 -10.79 -19.26
N ILE A 231 -18.85 -12.06 -18.95
CA ILE A 231 -20.22 -12.58 -18.80
C ILE A 231 -21.07 -11.77 -17.82
N ASN A 232 -20.46 -11.14 -16.79
CA ASN A 232 -21.19 -10.35 -15.81
C ASN A 232 -21.72 -9.04 -16.41
N THR A 233 -20.98 -8.43 -17.33
CA THR A 233 -21.44 -7.26 -18.09
C THR A 233 -22.68 -7.62 -18.90
N ALA A 234 -22.65 -8.74 -19.62
CA ALA A 234 -23.76 -9.20 -20.45
C ALA A 234 -25.02 -9.50 -19.61
N LEU A 235 -24.87 -10.25 -18.50
CA LEU A 235 -25.97 -10.55 -17.60
C LEU A 235 -26.53 -9.31 -16.91
N GLY A 236 -25.67 -8.37 -16.50
CA GLY A 236 -26.09 -7.09 -15.93
C GLY A 236 -26.89 -6.23 -16.91
N LEU A 237 -26.48 -6.19 -18.18
CA LEU A 237 -27.22 -5.50 -19.25
C LEU A 237 -28.58 -6.17 -19.48
N VAL A 238 -28.64 -7.50 -19.59
CA VAL A 238 -29.90 -8.25 -19.77
C VAL A 238 -30.86 -7.98 -18.60
N ALA A 239 -30.37 -8.10 -17.36
CA ALA A 239 -31.15 -7.79 -16.17
C ALA A 239 -31.64 -6.33 -16.19
N SER A 240 -30.82 -5.40 -16.66
CA SER A 240 -31.20 -4.00 -16.78
C SER A 240 -32.31 -3.80 -17.81
N LEU A 241 -32.23 -4.43 -18.98
CA LEU A 241 -33.25 -4.32 -20.02
C LEU A 241 -34.60 -4.91 -19.57
N VAL A 242 -34.57 -6.02 -18.82
CA VAL A 242 -35.77 -6.71 -18.31
C VAL A 242 -36.42 -5.95 -17.15
N LEU A 243 -35.63 -5.47 -16.19
CA LEU A 243 -36.15 -4.89 -14.95
C LEU A 243 -36.33 -3.36 -15.02
N SER A 244 -35.57 -2.65 -15.85
CA SER A 244 -35.68 -1.18 -16.02
C SER A 244 -37.09 -0.66 -16.31
N PRO A 245 -37.93 -1.36 -17.10
CA PRO A 245 -39.33 -0.98 -17.30
C PRO A 245 -40.14 -0.97 -15.99
N LEU A 246 -39.86 -1.85 -15.03
CA LEU A 246 -40.57 -1.94 -13.75
C LEU A 246 -40.32 -0.70 -12.87
N PHE A 247 -39.11 -0.12 -12.95
CA PHE A 247 -38.70 1.04 -12.17
C PHE A 247 -39.22 2.39 -12.71
N SER A 248 -39.91 2.37 -13.85
CA SER A 248 -40.42 3.59 -14.49
C SER A 248 -41.79 4.06 -13.95
N ARG A 249 -42.39 3.30 -13.01
CA ARG A 249 -43.69 3.60 -12.39
C ARG A 249 -43.50 4.25 -11.01
N HIS A 250 -43.90 5.53 -10.90
CA HIS A 250 -43.81 6.42 -9.73
C HIS A 250 -42.41 6.59 -9.09
N ASN A 251 -42.05 7.84 -8.77
CA ASN A 251 -40.81 8.20 -8.05
C ASN A 251 -39.47 7.80 -8.73
N LYS A 252 -39.42 7.85 -10.08
CA LYS A 252 -38.28 7.45 -10.93
C LYS A 252 -36.90 8.00 -10.52
N TYR A 253 -36.83 9.26 -10.06
CA TYR A 253 -35.56 9.85 -9.60
C TYR A 253 -35.07 9.27 -8.26
N THR A 254 -35.98 8.85 -7.38
CA THR A 254 -35.62 8.18 -6.12
C THR A 254 -35.09 6.79 -6.40
N VAL A 255 -35.71 6.04 -7.32
CA VAL A 255 -35.17 4.73 -7.73
C VAL A 255 -33.79 4.89 -8.36
N ALA A 256 -33.63 5.81 -9.32
CA ALA A 256 -32.32 6.09 -9.91
C ALA A 256 -31.28 6.53 -8.86
N PHE A 257 -31.67 7.34 -7.87
CA PHE A 257 -30.81 7.73 -6.76
C PHE A 257 -30.33 6.51 -5.96
N VAL A 258 -31.23 5.58 -5.62
CA VAL A 258 -30.86 4.32 -4.94
C VAL A 258 -29.96 3.45 -5.82
N ILE A 259 -30.25 3.35 -7.12
CA ILE A 259 -29.41 2.60 -8.07
C ILE A 259 -28.00 3.22 -8.16
N SER A 260 -27.88 4.55 -8.15
CA SER A 260 -26.56 5.21 -8.13
C SER A 260 -25.77 4.92 -6.85
N PHE A 261 -26.45 4.78 -5.71
CA PHE A 261 -25.83 4.36 -4.46
C PHE A 261 -25.36 2.89 -4.54
N ILE A 262 -26.20 1.99 -5.08
CA ILE A 262 -25.84 0.58 -5.30
C ILE A 262 -24.61 0.47 -6.21
N LEU A 263 -24.56 1.26 -7.29
CA LEU A 263 -23.41 1.29 -8.21
C LEU A 263 -22.12 1.66 -7.47
N ILE A 264 -22.13 2.71 -6.63
CA ILE A 264 -20.96 3.14 -5.87
C ILE A 264 -20.50 2.06 -4.89
N VAL A 265 -21.44 1.45 -4.15
CA VAL A 265 -21.13 0.39 -3.17
C VAL A 265 -20.56 -0.84 -3.86
N THR A 266 -21.24 -1.35 -4.88
CA THR A 266 -20.79 -2.57 -5.60
C THR A 266 -19.49 -2.35 -6.35
N ASN A 267 -19.28 -1.17 -6.95
CA ASN A 267 -18.01 -0.83 -7.58
C ASN A 267 -16.85 -0.81 -6.58
N GLY A 268 -17.07 -0.27 -5.37
CA GLY A 268 -16.03 -0.23 -4.35
C GLY A 268 -15.80 -1.55 -3.62
N LEU A 269 -16.73 -2.51 -3.67
CA LEU A 269 -16.53 -3.85 -3.10
C LEU A 269 -15.86 -4.84 -4.07
N GLY A 270 -15.87 -4.58 -5.38
CA GLY A 270 -15.22 -5.44 -6.39
C GLY A 270 -15.84 -6.84 -6.46
N SER A 271 -15.00 -7.89 -6.53
CA SER A 271 -15.44 -9.30 -6.45
C SER A 271 -15.80 -9.74 -5.03
N PHE A 272 -15.42 -8.97 -4.00
CA PHE A 272 -15.58 -9.28 -2.58
C PHE A 272 -15.04 -10.67 -2.21
N GLU A 273 -13.71 -10.78 -2.25
CA GLU A 273 -12.97 -11.92 -1.70
C GLU A 273 -12.28 -11.47 -0.42
N TYR A 274 -12.55 -12.17 0.69
CA TYR A 274 -11.98 -11.82 1.98
C TYR A 274 -10.52 -12.24 2.05
N THR A 275 -9.66 -11.38 2.62
CA THR A 275 -8.27 -11.72 2.94
C THR A 275 -7.99 -11.63 4.44
N GLY A 276 -7.31 -12.64 4.97
CA GLY A 276 -6.78 -12.62 6.34
C GLY A 276 -5.65 -11.60 6.53
N LYS A 277 -4.91 -11.29 5.46
CA LYS A 277 -3.82 -10.29 5.43
C LYS A 277 -4.39 -8.89 5.23
N LEU A 278 -3.96 -7.94 6.06
CA LEU A 278 -4.39 -6.53 5.99
C LEU A 278 -3.72 -5.80 4.83
N ASN A 279 -4.52 -5.18 3.96
CA ASN A 279 -4.01 -4.21 3.00
C ASN A 279 -3.74 -2.87 3.71
N SER A 280 -2.62 -2.22 3.41
CA SER A 280 -2.27 -0.95 4.05
C SER A 280 -3.19 0.19 3.59
N PHE A 281 -3.85 0.87 4.52
CA PHE A 281 -4.61 2.08 4.21
C PHE A 281 -3.66 3.25 3.93
N ASN A 282 -3.74 3.80 2.72
CA ASN A 282 -2.87 4.88 2.28
C ASN A 282 -3.47 6.25 2.66
N LEU A 283 -2.70 7.01 3.44
CA LEU A 283 -3.06 8.37 3.87
C LEU A 283 -2.48 9.47 2.97
N ILE A 284 -1.63 9.08 2.01
CA ILE A 284 -1.02 10.01 1.05
C ILE A 284 -1.95 10.08 -0.16
N PRO A 285 -2.62 11.21 -0.42
CA PRO A 285 -3.54 11.32 -1.55
C PRO A 285 -2.86 10.99 -2.89
N PHE A 286 -3.63 10.44 -3.81
CA PHE A 286 -3.28 9.99 -5.15
C PHE A 286 -2.12 8.98 -5.21
N ALA A 287 -1.71 8.36 -4.09
CA ALA A 287 -0.58 7.42 -4.08
C ALA A 287 -0.81 6.20 -5.01
N PRO A 288 -1.92 5.46 -4.92
CA PRO A 288 -2.20 4.39 -5.89
C PRO A 288 -2.40 4.91 -7.31
N ALA A 289 -2.99 6.10 -7.45
CA ALA A 289 -3.28 6.73 -8.75
C ALA A 289 -2.01 6.99 -9.58
N LEU A 290 -0.95 7.41 -8.90
CA LEU A 290 0.33 7.81 -9.49
C LEU A 290 1.32 6.64 -9.64
N GLY A 291 0.86 5.40 -9.40
CA GLY A 291 1.64 4.17 -9.55
C GLY A 291 1.88 3.71 -11.01
N SER A 292 2.24 2.44 -11.17
CA SER A 292 2.86 1.83 -12.36
C SER A 292 2.14 2.01 -13.71
N ASN A 293 0.81 2.18 -13.72
CA ASN A 293 0.06 2.49 -14.95
C ASN A 293 -0.86 3.71 -14.75
N THR A 294 -0.26 4.90 -14.85
CA THR A 294 -0.94 6.18 -14.63
C THR A 294 -2.15 6.37 -15.55
N LEU A 295 -2.09 5.86 -16.79
CA LEU A 295 -3.16 6.03 -17.76
C LEU A 295 -4.42 5.25 -17.35
N ILE A 296 -4.30 3.96 -17.04
CA ILE A 296 -5.42 3.12 -16.54
C ILE A 296 -6.02 3.74 -15.28
N ASN A 297 -5.17 4.21 -14.37
CA ASN A 297 -5.60 4.83 -13.12
C ASN A 297 -6.40 6.12 -13.36
N ILE A 298 -5.95 7.00 -14.26
CA ILE A 298 -6.68 8.23 -14.62
C ILE A 298 -8.09 7.88 -15.12
N PHE A 299 -8.25 6.83 -15.91
CA PHE A 299 -9.57 6.44 -16.40
C PHE A 299 -10.46 5.84 -15.32
N ALA A 300 -9.91 5.04 -14.42
CA ALA A 300 -10.63 4.60 -13.23
C ALA A 300 -11.10 5.80 -12.37
N PHE A 301 -10.32 6.87 -12.26
CA PHE A 301 -10.73 8.12 -11.60
C PHE A 301 -11.87 8.83 -12.32
N VAL A 302 -11.84 8.88 -13.65
CA VAL A 302 -12.91 9.50 -14.46
C VAL A 302 -14.22 8.73 -14.31
N GLU A 303 -14.18 7.39 -14.35
CA GLU A 303 -15.32 6.51 -14.11
C GLU A 303 -15.94 6.77 -12.73
N LYS A 304 -15.13 6.72 -11.67
CA LYS A 304 -15.61 6.97 -10.30
C LYS A 304 -16.14 8.39 -10.11
N GLY A 305 -15.49 9.38 -10.74
CA GLY A 305 -15.96 10.77 -10.79
C GLY A 305 -17.36 10.90 -11.39
N LEU A 306 -17.66 10.15 -12.46
CA LEU A 306 -18.99 10.11 -13.06
C LEU A 306 -20.04 9.53 -12.10
N TYR A 307 -19.68 8.53 -11.30
CA TYR A 307 -20.58 7.95 -10.29
C TYR A 307 -20.94 8.96 -9.20
N TYR A 308 -19.96 9.69 -8.67
CA TYR A 308 -20.19 10.73 -7.66
C TYR A 308 -20.97 11.92 -8.23
N PHE A 309 -20.71 12.30 -9.48
CA PHE A 309 -21.47 13.33 -10.19
C PHE A 309 -22.95 12.94 -10.32
N SER A 310 -23.21 11.71 -10.76
CA SER A 310 -24.55 11.17 -10.98
C SER A 310 -25.34 11.06 -9.67
N PHE A 311 -24.71 10.55 -8.61
CA PHE A 311 -25.30 10.54 -7.27
C PHE A 311 -25.68 11.94 -6.80
N THR A 312 -24.74 12.90 -6.92
CA THR A 312 -24.96 14.30 -6.51
C THR A 312 -26.12 14.93 -7.26
N TYR A 313 -26.17 14.77 -8.59
CA TYR A 313 -27.28 15.25 -9.42
C TYR A 313 -28.62 14.63 -8.99
N LEU A 314 -28.68 13.30 -8.85
CA LEU A 314 -29.91 12.59 -8.46
C LEU A 314 -30.36 12.93 -7.03
N ALA A 315 -29.43 13.17 -6.10
CA ALA A 315 -29.72 13.62 -4.75
C ALA A 315 -30.43 14.99 -4.76
N ILE A 316 -29.93 15.93 -5.55
CA ILE A 316 -30.60 17.24 -5.74
C ILE A 316 -31.99 17.05 -6.37
N ARG A 317 -32.13 16.17 -7.37
CA ARG A 317 -33.44 15.88 -8.00
C ARG A 317 -34.45 15.23 -7.05
N THR A 318 -33.99 14.58 -5.99
CA THR A 318 -34.84 13.99 -4.93
C THR A 318 -35.05 14.94 -3.74
N GLY A 319 -34.58 16.19 -3.83
CA GLY A 319 -34.78 17.21 -2.80
C GLY A 319 -33.81 17.11 -1.62
N ARG A 320 -32.68 16.40 -1.77
CA ARG A 320 -31.63 16.37 -0.75
C ARG A 320 -30.81 17.67 -0.81
N ASN A 321 -30.49 18.22 0.36
CA ASN A 321 -29.73 19.46 0.45
C ASN A 321 -28.21 19.23 0.34
N THR A 322 -27.48 20.31 0.13
CA THR A 322 -26.02 20.34 0.01
C THR A 322 -25.32 19.70 1.21
N LEU A 323 -25.82 19.94 2.43
CA LEU A 323 -25.26 19.35 3.64
C LEU A 323 -25.35 17.83 3.63
N PHE A 324 -26.50 17.27 3.25
CA PHE A 324 -26.68 15.81 3.15
C PHE A 324 -25.72 15.19 2.15
N ILE A 325 -25.56 15.82 0.97
CA ILE A 325 -24.69 15.30 -0.10
C ILE A 325 -23.22 15.31 0.33
N LEU A 326 -22.72 16.46 0.81
CA LEU A 326 -21.32 16.65 1.21
C LEU A 326 -20.95 15.99 2.55
N THR A 327 -21.85 15.21 3.14
CA THR A 327 -21.58 14.42 4.36
C THR A 327 -21.83 12.94 4.13
N THR A 328 -23.01 12.58 3.61
CA THR A 328 -23.44 11.17 3.48
C THR A 328 -22.63 10.42 2.43
N LEU A 329 -22.42 11.01 1.26
CA LEU A 329 -21.69 10.34 0.19
C LEU A 329 -20.20 10.16 0.55
N PRO A 330 -19.46 11.21 0.99
CA PRO A 330 -18.08 11.03 1.46
C PRO A 330 -17.96 10.03 2.61
N ALA A 331 -18.88 10.06 3.58
CA ALA A 331 -18.87 9.08 4.67
C ALA A 331 -19.05 7.65 4.15
N THR A 332 -19.94 7.44 3.19
CA THR A 332 -20.14 6.12 2.55
C THR A 332 -18.86 5.65 1.85
N VAL A 333 -18.22 6.53 1.06
CA VAL A 333 -16.98 6.20 0.35
C VAL A 333 -15.87 5.85 1.35
N LEU A 334 -15.69 6.64 2.41
CA LEU A 334 -14.71 6.34 3.45
C LEU A 334 -14.97 4.99 4.13
N THR A 335 -16.24 4.67 4.40
CA THR A 335 -16.61 3.36 4.95
C THR A 335 -16.24 2.22 4.00
N ILE A 336 -16.46 2.39 2.69
CA ILE A 336 -16.07 1.40 1.68
C ILE A 336 -14.55 1.23 1.63
N GLU A 337 -13.79 2.33 1.65
CA GLU A 337 -12.32 2.28 1.68
C GLU A 337 -11.79 1.59 2.96
N LEU A 338 -12.44 1.78 4.10
CA LEU A 338 -12.11 1.03 5.33
C LEU A 338 -12.44 -0.46 5.20
N PHE A 339 -13.52 -0.83 4.51
CA PHE A 339 -13.85 -2.22 4.23
C PHE A 339 -12.83 -2.89 3.29
N GLN A 340 -12.34 -2.14 2.30
CA GLN A 340 -11.38 -2.66 1.33
C GLN A 340 -10.09 -3.16 1.98
N ILE A 341 -9.70 -2.71 3.17
CA ILE A 341 -8.55 -3.24 3.93
C ILE A 341 -8.55 -4.78 4.04
N ARG A 342 -9.74 -5.40 4.00
CA ARG A 342 -9.97 -6.86 4.11
C ARG A 342 -10.41 -7.53 2.80
N ILE A 343 -10.27 -6.86 1.66
CA ILE A 343 -10.65 -7.38 0.35
C ILE A 343 -9.39 -7.68 -0.47
N VAL A 344 -9.28 -8.86 -1.07
CA VAL A 344 -8.17 -9.26 -1.93
C VAL A 344 -7.97 -8.25 -3.07
N ASN A 345 -6.71 -7.94 -3.42
CA ASN A 345 -6.33 -7.06 -4.53
C ASN A 345 -6.88 -5.62 -4.45
N SER A 346 -7.31 -5.15 -3.28
CA SER A 346 -7.73 -3.76 -3.08
C SER A 346 -6.57 -2.87 -2.62
N THR A 347 -6.66 -1.58 -2.95
CA THR A 347 -5.67 -0.56 -2.53
C THR A 347 -6.39 0.57 -1.79
N PRO A 348 -6.84 0.34 -0.54
CA PRO A 348 -7.64 1.30 0.21
C PRO A 348 -6.86 2.60 0.44
N ASP A 349 -7.49 3.73 0.15
CA ASP A 349 -6.78 5.00 0.09
C ASP A 349 -7.69 6.23 0.32
N ILE A 350 -7.13 7.25 0.97
CA ILE A 350 -7.86 8.49 1.30
C ILE A 350 -8.31 9.30 0.06
N THR A 351 -7.74 9.03 -1.12
CA THR A 351 -8.03 9.75 -2.36
C THR A 351 -9.49 9.68 -2.73
N GLU A 352 -10.10 8.50 -2.63
CA GLU A 352 -11.49 8.32 -3.05
C GLU A 352 -12.43 9.20 -2.24
N PHE A 353 -12.19 9.33 -0.93
CA PHE A 353 -12.89 10.26 -0.07
C PHE A 353 -12.71 11.73 -0.51
N LEU A 354 -11.48 12.14 -0.82
CA LEU A 354 -11.17 13.50 -1.24
C LEU A 354 -11.73 13.84 -2.63
N VAL A 355 -11.61 12.92 -3.59
CA VAL A 355 -12.17 13.03 -4.95
C VAL A 355 -13.68 13.10 -4.87
N CYS A 356 -14.32 12.27 -4.06
CA CYS A 356 -15.76 12.32 -3.82
C CYS A 356 -16.22 13.71 -3.34
N ILE A 357 -15.55 14.30 -2.33
CA ILE A 357 -15.87 15.65 -1.85
C ILE A 357 -15.68 16.68 -2.97
N PHE A 358 -14.54 16.61 -3.67
CA PHE A 358 -14.19 17.56 -4.72
C PHE A 358 -15.19 17.54 -5.88
N VAL A 359 -15.51 16.34 -6.38
CA VAL A 359 -16.46 16.13 -7.48
C VAL A 359 -17.86 16.56 -7.06
N SER A 360 -18.31 16.18 -5.86
CA SER A 360 -19.64 16.55 -5.36
C SER A 360 -19.77 18.07 -5.21
N TYR A 361 -18.78 18.73 -4.60
CA TYR A 361 -18.77 20.19 -4.46
C TYR A 361 -18.72 20.90 -5.82
N SER A 362 -17.89 20.41 -6.75
CA SER A 362 -17.76 20.97 -8.09
C SER A 362 -19.06 20.81 -8.88
N THR A 363 -19.73 19.66 -8.75
CA THR A 363 -21.05 19.39 -9.33
C THR A 363 -22.09 20.36 -8.79
N LEU A 364 -22.18 20.52 -7.47
CA LEU A 364 -23.10 21.48 -6.84
C LEU A 364 -22.81 22.91 -7.29
N SER A 365 -21.54 23.30 -7.36
CA SER A 365 -21.14 24.63 -7.83
C SER A 365 -21.50 24.86 -9.29
N TRP A 366 -21.31 23.87 -10.17
CA TRP A 366 -21.70 23.95 -11.57
C TRP A 366 -23.22 24.01 -11.73
N LEU A 367 -23.96 23.12 -11.05
CA LEU A 367 -25.42 23.14 -11.04
C LEU A 367 -25.94 24.49 -10.55
N SER A 368 -25.38 25.07 -9.49
CA SER A 368 -25.79 26.38 -8.97
C SER A 368 -25.67 27.55 -9.98
N SER A 369 -24.87 27.37 -11.04
CA SER A 369 -24.74 28.34 -12.13
C SER A 369 -25.83 28.23 -13.20
N LEU A 370 -26.57 27.12 -13.20
CA LEU A 370 -27.67 26.86 -14.12
C LEU A 370 -28.98 27.44 -13.54
N PRO A 371 -29.82 28.10 -14.36
CA PRO A 371 -31.08 28.69 -13.90
C PRO A 371 -31.97 27.75 -13.06
N PRO A 372 -32.24 26.48 -13.45
CA PRO A 372 -33.14 25.59 -12.70
C PRO A 372 -32.60 25.15 -11.32
N PHE A 373 -31.32 25.39 -11.03
CA PHE A 373 -30.64 24.93 -9.82
C PHE A 373 -30.02 26.08 -9.02
N SER A 374 -30.40 27.33 -9.32
CA SER A 374 -29.86 28.53 -8.70
C SER A 374 -30.02 28.58 -7.16
N PHE A 375 -31.04 27.90 -6.61
CA PHE A 375 -31.26 27.77 -5.16
C PHE A 375 -30.07 27.12 -4.41
N ILE A 376 -29.31 26.25 -5.09
CA ILE A 376 -28.14 25.56 -4.51
C ILE A 376 -27.08 26.57 -4.06
N LYS A 377 -26.99 27.74 -4.71
CA LYS A 377 -26.02 28.78 -4.37
C LYS A 377 -26.13 29.21 -2.90
N ASN A 378 -27.36 29.37 -2.40
CA ASN A 378 -27.60 29.73 -1.00
C ASN A 378 -27.26 28.57 -0.06
N GLU A 379 -27.54 27.33 -0.46
CA GLU A 379 -27.15 26.16 0.33
C GLU A 379 -25.62 26.00 0.44
N ILE A 380 -24.88 26.26 -0.64
CA ILE A 380 -23.41 26.24 -0.63
C ILE A 380 -22.85 27.32 0.30
N ILE A 381 -23.42 28.53 0.29
CA ILE A 381 -23.02 29.61 1.19
C ILE A 381 -23.25 29.20 2.65
N ASN A 382 -24.42 28.64 2.94
CA ASN A 382 -24.78 28.17 4.27
C ASN A 382 -23.88 27.03 4.74
N TYR A 383 -23.59 26.07 3.86
CA TYR A 383 -22.63 25.01 4.13
C TYR A 383 -21.26 25.59 4.45
N HIS A 384 -20.76 26.57 3.69
CA HIS A 384 -19.46 27.19 3.93
C HIS A 384 -19.42 27.98 5.26
N LEU A 385 -20.49 28.67 5.60
CA LEU A 385 -20.63 29.38 6.87
C LEU A 385 -20.68 28.39 8.04
N LEU A 386 -21.43 27.30 7.89
CA LEU A 386 -21.53 26.20 8.85
C LEU A 386 -20.15 25.58 9.09
N THR A 387 -19.46 25.15 8.02
CA THR A 387 -18.14 24.52 8.13
C THR A 387 -17.12 25.46 8.75
N LYS A 388 -17.14 26.75 8.40
CA LYS A 388 -16.22 27.74 8.98
C LYS A 388 -16.44 27.90 10.49
N LYS A 389 -17.70 28.10 10.91
CA LYS A 389 -18.03 28.24 12.34
C LYS A 389 -17.71 26.98 13.13
N LEU A 390 -17.96 25.81 12.53
CA LEU A 390 -17.67 24.51 13.15
C LEU A 390 -16.18 24.26 13.32
N LEU A 391 -15.38 24.49 12.27
CA LEU A 391 -13.91 24.35 12.31
C LEU A 391 -13.26 25.33 13.29
N SER A 392 -13.86 26.51 13.51
CA SER A 392 -13.41 27.47 14.51
C SER A 392 -13.92 27.19 15.93
N SER A 393 -14.71 26.13 16.14
CA SER A 393 -15.23 25.81 17.47
C SER A 393 -14.15 25.21 18.36
N SER A 394 -14.20 25.55 19.65
CA SER A 394 -13.31 24.95 20.65
C SER A 394 -13.47 23.43 20.71
N ALA A 395 -14.68 22.90 20.50
CA ALA A 395 -14.95 21.47 20.52
C ALA A 395 -14.15 20.70 19.44
N VAL A 396 -14.07 21.22 18.21
CA VAL A 396 -13.27 20.59 17.13
C VAL A 396 -11.78 20.66 17.44
N PHE A 397 -11.30 21.81 17.95
CA PHE A 397 -9.91 21.95 18.37
C PHE A 397 -9.55 20.97 19.49
N THR A 398 -10.38 20.88 20.53
CA THR A 398 -10.18 19.93 21.65
C THR A 398 -10.22 18.48 21.18
N PHE A 399 -11.12 18.14 20.25
CA PHE A 399 -11.19 16.81 19.65
C PHE A 399 -9.88 16.44 18.93
N ALA A 400 -9.38 17.34 18.07
CA ALA A 400 -8.13 17.12 17.34
C ALA A 400 -6.91 17.08 18.27
N LEU A 401 -6.87 17.97 19.27
CA LEU A 401 -5.81 18.00 20.28
C LEU A 401 -5.78 16.70 21.10
N LEU A 402 -6.94 16.15 21.46
CA LEU A 402 -7.01 14.89 22.21
C LEU A 402 -6.51 13.71 21.36
N ILE A 403 -6.86 13.64 20.07
CA ILE A 403 -6.29 12.63 19.15
C ILE A 403 -4.77 12.76 19.11
N PHE A 404 -4.26 13.98 18.96
CA PHE A 404 -2.82 14.24 18.91
C PHE A 404 -2.11 13.80 20.20
N ILE A 405 -2.66 14.17 21.36
CA ILE A 405 -2.10 13.81 22.68
C ILE A 405 -2.10 12.29 22.86
N LEU A 406 -3.22 11.59 22.59
CA LEU A 406 -3.30 10.14 22.74
C LEU A 406 -2.37 9.42 21.76
N THR A 407 -2.29 9.87 20.52
CA THR A 407 -1.39 9.28 19.51
C THR A 407 0.07 9.47 19.93
N SER A 408 0.42 10.65 20.43
CA SER A 408 1.78 10.97 20.89
C SER A 408 2.14 10.19 22.15
N LEU A 409 1.20 10.06 23.09
CA LEU A 409 1.39 9.29 24.31
C LEU A 409 1.55 7.79 23.99
N GLN A 410 0.74 7.25 23.07
CA GLN A 410 0.88 5.88 22.61
C GLN A 410 2.23 5.67 21.92
N TYR A 411 2.63 6.57 21.02
CA TYR A 411 3.94 6.51 20.36
C TYR A 411 5.08 6.56 21.39
N TRP A 412 4.98 7.42 22.40
CA TRP A 412 5.96 7.48 23.48
C TRP A 412 5.99 6.18 24.30
N LEU A 413 4.83 5.63 24.66
CA LEU A 413 4.70 4.38 25.42
C LEU A 413 5.32 3.20 24.68
N MET A 414 5.05 3.10 23.37
CA MET A 414 5.53 1.98 22.55
C MET A 414 7.04 2.04 22.28
N ASN A 415 7.68 3.19 22.52
CA ASN A 415 9.12 3.37 22.43
C ASN A 415 9.83 3.27 23.80
N GLN A 416 9.13 2.85 24.86
CA GLN A 416 9.77 2.63 26.16
C GLN A 416 10.62 1.34 26.15
N PRO A 417 11.78 1.34 26.83
CA PRO A 417 12.57 0.12 27.00
C PRO A 417 11.78 -0.91 27.81
N ASN A 418 11.87 -2.19 27.45
CA ASN A 418 11.16 -3.32 28.08
C ASN A 418 9.63 -3.32 27.89
N LEU A 419 9.12 -2.79 26.77
CA LEU A 419 7.70 -2.94 26.42
C LEU A 419 7.32 -4.44 26.37
N PRO A 420 6.31 -4.90 27.12
CA PRO A 420 5.84 -6.28 27.03
C PRO A 420 5.44 -6.65 25.61
N TYR A 421 5.95 -7.78 25.12
CA TYR A 421 5.68 -8.29 23.76
C TYR A 421 4.18 -8.33 23.43
N ASN A 422 3.34 -8.74 24.38
CA ASN A 422 1.88 -8.81 24.19
C ASN A 422 1.28 -7.43 23.84
N ILE A 423 1.85 -6.32 24.33
CA ILE A 423 1.38 -4.96 24.01
C ILE A 423 1.81 -4.56 22.60
N ALA A 424 3.00 -4.98 22.17
CA ALA A 424 3.48 -4.75 20.81
C ALA A 424 2.64 -5.52 19.78
N GLU A 425 2.31 -6.78 20.08
CA GLU A 425 1.54 -7.67 19.20
C GLU A 425 0.07 -7.22 19.01
N MET A 426 -0.49 -6.44 19.95
CA MET A 426 -1.84 -5.88 19.79
C MET A 426 -1.98 -4.99 18.55
N PHE A 427 -0.90 -4.32 18.14
CA PHE A 427 -0.95 -3.36 17.03
C PHE A 427 -0.44 -3.99 15.73
N VAL A 428 -1.11 -3.64 14.63
CA VAL A 428 -0.72 -4.07 13.29
C VAL A 428 0.73 -3.65 13.00
N ASN A 429 1.54 -4.58 12.48
CA ASN A 429 2.98 -4.40 12.20
C ASN A 429 3.79 -3.96 13.44
N SER A 430 3.46 -4.49 14.62
CA SER A 430 4.09 -4.12 15.92
C SER A 430 3.91 -2.65 16.33
N GLY A 431 3.01 -1.95 15.65
CA GLY A 431 2.67 -0.55 15.92
C GLY A 431 3.36 0.45 15.01
N SER A 432 2.56 1.38 14.49
CA SER A 432 3.01 2.52 13.70
C SER A 432 2.23 3.76 14.13
N ILE A 433 2.75 4.95 13.82
CA ILE A 433 2.03 6.19 14.10
C ILE A 433 0.64 6.23 13.45
N LYS A 434 0.48 5.57 12.28
CA LYS A 434 -0.80 5.39 11.60
C LYS A 434 -1.74 4.54 12.44
N ALA A 435 -1.27 3.39 12.94
CA ALA A 435 -2.06 2.51 13.80
C ALA A 435 -2.53 3.24 15.07
N TYR A 436 -1.62 3.95 15.74
CA TYR A 436 -1.94 4.69 16.97
C TYR A 436 -2.94 5.84 16.73
N PHE A 437 -2.84 6.52 15.59
CA PHE A 437 -3.78 7.57 15.20
C PHE A 437 -5.21 7.02 15.02
N PHE A 438 -5.35 5.91 14.31
CA PHE A 438 -6.66 5.28 14.08
C PHE A 438 -7.26 4.72 15.38
N THR A 439 -6.44 4.07 16.23
CA THR A 439 -6.88 3.60 17.55
C THR A 439 -7.34 4.76 18.44
N SER A 440 -6.58 5.85 18.50
CA SER A 440 -6.95 7.05 19.27
C SER A 440 -8.24 7.68 18.75
N THR A 441 -8.38 7.76 17.42
CA THR A 441 -9.58 8.30 16.77
C THR A 441 -10.80 7.43 17.08
N ALA A 442 -10.67 6.11 17.08
CA ALA A 442 -11.76 5.20 17.39
C ALA A 442 -12.27 5.33 18.84
N ILE A 443 -11.34 5.39 19.80
CA ILE A 443 -11.64 5.55 21.24
C ILE A 443 -12.39 6.86 21.48
N ILE A 444 -11.88 7.97 20.92
CA ILE A 444 -12.51 9.29 21.09
C ILE A 444 -13.87 9.34 20.38
N SER A 445 -13.98 8.73 19.19
CA SER A 445 -15.22 8.71 18.41
C SER A 445 -16.35 7.95 19.10
N PHE A 446 -16.04 6.97 19.96
CA PHE A 446 -17.05 6.22 20.70
C PHE A 446 -17.88 7.13 21.62
N GLY A 447 -17.25 7.79 22.60
CA GLY A 447 -17.96 8.68 23.53
C GLY A 447 -18.51 9.94 22.86
N PHE A 448 -17.74 10.54 21.93
CA PHE A 448 -18.17 11.68 21.14
C PHE A 448 -19.43 11.36 20.30
N GLY A 449 -19.42 10.24 19.59
CA GLY A 449 -20.48 9.82 18.69
C GLY A 449 -21.78 9.48 19.40
N ILE A 450 -21.70 8.83 20.57
CA ILE A 450 -22.87 8.57 21.42
C ILE A 450 -23.54 9.88 21.82
N ALA A 451 -22.76 10.85 22.31
CA ALA A 451 -23.28 12.16 22.68
C ALA A 451 -23.87 12.90 21.48
N PHE A 452 -23.18 12.85 20.32
CA PHE A 452 -23.63 13.46 19.08
C PHE A 452 -24.99 12.91 18.65
N VAL A 453 -25.11 11.60 18.45
CA VAL A 453 -26.36 10.95 18.01
C VAL A 453 -27.52 11.18 18.99
N THR A 454 -27.25 11.19 20.29
CA THR A 454 -28.28 11.37 21.33
C THR A 454 -29.00 12.73 21.24
N PHE A 455 -28.28 13.77 20.79
CA PHE A 455 -28.81 15.15 20.73
C PHE A 455 -28.92 15.71 19.31
N PHE A 456 -28.32 15.06 18.32
CA PHE A 456 -28.40 15.47 16.92
C PHE A 456 -29.80 15.21 16.37
N GLY A 457 -30.44 16.25 15.83
CA GLY A 457 -31.81 16.17 15.31
C GLY A 457 -32.92 16.23 16.36
N GLY A 458 -32.62 16.00 17.65
CA GLY A 458 -33.59 16.09 18.76
C GLY A 458 -34.14 17.50 19.04
N ASN A 459 -33.51 18.54 18.49
CA ASN A 459 -33.96 19.94 18.55
C ASN A 459 -34.58 20.45 17.23
N ARG A 460 -34.86 19.57 16.25
CA ARG A 460 -35.57 19.97 15.04
C ARG A 460 -37.08 20.04 15.31
N LEU A 461 -37.58 21.29 15.44
CA LEU A 461 -38.84 21.79 14.88
C LEU A 461 -40.19 21.24 15.39
N THR A 462 -40.25 20.32 16.36
CA THR A 462 -41.52 19.99 17.02
C THR A 462 -41.45 20.32 18.50
N ASN A 463 -42.39 21.14 18.99
CA ASN A 463 -42.62 21.44 20.42
C ASN A 463 -43.00 20.19 21.26
N LYS A 464 -42.77 18.98 20.74
CA LYS A 464 -42.88 17.70 21.40
C LYS A 464 -41.66 16.85 21.01
N PRO A 465 -40.67 16.62 21.88
CA PRO A 465 -39.65 15.60 21.68
C PRO A 465 -40.30 14.21 21.74
N VAL A 466 -40.77 13.71 20.59
CA VAL A 466 -41.16 12.30 20.48
C VAL A 466 -39.87 11.47 20.51
N ILE A 467 -39.72 10.64 21.54
CA ILE A 467 -38.57 9.75 21.68
C ILE A 467 -38.66 8.65 20.61
N GLN A 468 -37.92 8.78 19.51
CA GLN A 468 -37.78 7.72 18.50
C GLN A 468 -36.71 6.72 18.97
N PHE A 469 -37.02 5.98 20.05
CA PHE A 469 -36.05 5.14 20.75
C PHE A 469 -35.32 4.15 19.85
N ASN A 470 -36.04 3.45 18.98
CA ASN A 470 -35.46 2.46 18.07
C ASN A 470 -34.45 3.07 17.11
N LYS A 471 -34.74 4.27 16.61
CA LYS A 471 -33.83 4.99 15.72
C LYS A 471 -32.58 5.43 16.47
N GLN A 472 -32.73 5.90 17.71
CA GLN A 472 -31.61 6.32 18.55
C GLN A 472 -30.68 5.14 18.86
N ILE A 473 -31.23 3.99 19.27
CA ILE A 473 -30.43 2.79 19.53
C ILE A 473 -29.69 2.35 18.27
N LEU A 474 -30.38 2.28 17.13
CA LEU A 474 -29.74 1.89 15.87
C LEU A 474 -28.59 2.84 15.49
N GLN A 475 -28.77 4.14 15.68
CA GLN A 475 -27.71 5.11 15.41
C GLN A 475 -26.53 4.99 16.39
N VAL A 476 -26.78 4.68 17.65
CA VAL A 476 -25.73 4.40 18.64
C VAL A 476 -24.94 3.15 18.23
N ILE A 477 -25.63 2.08 17.83
CA ILE A 477 -24.98 0.87 17.30
C ILE A 477 -24.13 1.17 16.07
N CYS A 478 -24.61 2.04 15.17
CA CYS A 478 -23.81 2.49 14.02
C CYS A 478 -22.54 3.24 14.44
N VAL A 479 -22.58 4.05 15.50
CA VAL A 479 -21.37 4.72 16.04
C VAL A 479 -20.35 3.67 16.49
N ILE A 480 -20.79 2.63 17.18
CA ILE A 480 -19.91 1.55 17.65
C ILE A 480 -19.29 0.81 16.47
N ALA A 481 -20.09 0.47 15.45
CA ALA A 481 -19.61 -0.18 14.24
C ALA A 481 -18.58 0.68 13.50
N ILE A 482 -18.77 2.01 13.42
CA ILE A 482 -17.79 2.91 12.82
C ILE A 482 -16.50 2.97 13.64
N SER A 483 -16.60 3.05 14.97
CA SER A 483 -15.43 2.98 15.86
C SER A 483 -14.67 1.66 15.67
N PHE A 484 -15.37 0.54 15.46
CA PHE A 484 -14.75 -0.74 15.15
C PHE A 484 -13.99 -0.73 13.83
N LEU A 485 -14.59 -0.19 12.76
CA LEU A 485 -13.92 -0.09 11.46
C LEU A 485 -12.62 0.73 11.55
N LEU A 486 -12.60 1.77 12.39
CA LEU A 486 -11.38 2.53 12.68
C LEU A 486 -10.36 1.72 13.50
N LEU A 487 -10.81 0.93 14.49
CA LEU A 487 -9.93 0.05 15.28
C LEU A 487 -9.25 -1.02 14.43
N MET A 488 -9.95 -1.59 13.43
CA MET A 488 -9.39 -2.62 12.56
C MET A 488 -8.17 -2.14 11.75
N VAL A 489 -7.96 -0.83 11.61
CA VAL A 489 -6.78 -0.27 10.95
C VAL A 489 -5.55 -0.32 11.87
N GLY A 490 -5.76 -0.21 13.19
CA GLY A 490 -4.70 -0.09 14.18
C GLY A 490 -4.41 -1.36 14.98
N ILE A 491 -5.42 -2.20 15.20
CA ILE A 491 -5.36 -3.39 16.07
C ILE A 491 -5.41 -4.67 15.23
N THR A 492 -4.65 -5.70 15.64
CA THR A 492 -4.58 -7.00 14.97
C THR A 492 -5.92 -7.76 15.05
N ARG A 493 -6.12 -8.70 14.11
CA ARG A 493 -7.37 -9.48 14.06
C ARG A 493 -7.47 -10.39 15.26
N GLU A 494 -6.36 -10.97 15.63
CA GLU A 494 -6.14 -11.92 16.71
C GLU A 494 -6.59 -11.29 18.02
N THR A 495 -6.06 -10.10 18.36
CA THR A 495 -6.48 -9.35 19.55
C THR A 495 -7.98 -8.99 19.55
N ILE A 496 -8.55 -8.65 18.39
CA ILE A 496 -10.01 -8.40 18.28
C ILE A 496 -10.80 -9.71 18.47
N ALA A 497 -10.34 -10.82 17.91
CA ALA A 497 -10.99 -12.11 17.96
C ALA A 497 -10.90 -12.75 19.36
N ASP A 498 -9.83 -12.49 20.11
CA ASP A 498 -9.71 -12.91 21.51
C ASP A 498 -10.83 -12.33 22.38
N ILE A 499 -11.34 -11.15 22.02
CA ILE A 499 -12.44 -10.46 22.70
C ILE A 499 -13.80 -10.81 22.08
N ASN A 500 -13.97 -10.68 20.77
CA ASN A 500 -15.27 -10.85 20.10
C ASN A 500 -15.60 -12.30 19.68
N GLY A 501 -14.62 -13.20 19.71
CA GLY A 501 -14.68 -14.52 19.08
C GLY A 501 -14.47 -14.49 17.57
N SER A 502 -14.04 -15.64 17.03
CA SER A 502 -13.89 -15.85 15.59
C SER A 502 -15.24 -16.03 14.88
N SER A 503 -15.32 -15.64 13.61
CA SER A 503 -16.56 -15.76 12.82
C SER A 503 -16.92 -17.23 12.57
N ASN A 504 -18.10 -17.65 12.97
CA ASN A 504 -18.55 -19.05 12.90
C ASN A 504 -19.94 -19.23 12.26
N ILE A 505 -20.59 -18.18 11.74
CA ILE A 505 -21.98 -18.27 11.22
C ILE A 505 -22.14 -19.35 10.14
N THR A 506 -21.11 -19.53 9.29
CA THR A 506 -21.14 -20.52 8.20
C THR A 506 -21.20 -21.93 8.77
N TRP A 507 -20.43 -22.20 9.84
CA TRP A 507 -20.46 -23.47 10.55
C TRP A 507 -21.74 -23.63 11.37
N GLN A 508 -22.25 -22.57 12.01
CA GLN A 508 -23.52 -22.63 12.74
C GLN A 508 -24.71 -22.99 11.83
N LEU A 509 -24.74 -22.43 10.61
CA LEU A 509 -25.81 -22.72 9.64
C LEU A 509 -25.71 -24.11 9.01
N THR A 510 -24.49 -24.65 8.84
CA THR A 510 -24.26 -25.91 8.13
C THR A 510 -24.00 -27.12 9.04
N GLY A 511 -23.17 -26.93 10.06
CA GLY A 511 -22.81 -27.93 11.08
C GLY A 511 -23.87 -28.04 12.17
N ASP A 512 -24.05 -26.98 12.98
CA ASP A 512 -25.04 -26.97 14.08
C ASP A 512 -26.49 -26.94 13.57
N LYS A 513 -26.69 -26.57 12.31
CA LYS A 513 -28.01 -26.41 11.68
C LYS A 513 -28.96 -25.58 12.55
N ILE A 514 -28.52 -24.42 13.04
CA ILE A 514 -29.35 -23.54 13.89
C ILE A 514 -30.68 -23.11 13.24
N LEU A 515 -30.77 -23.16 11.90
CA LEU A 515 -31.99 -22.92 11.12
C LEU A 515 -32.50 -24.18 10.39
N GLY A 516 -32.09 -25.37 10.83
CA GLY A 516 -32.38 -26.64 10.17
C GLY A 516 -31.85 -26.70 8.73
N ASP A 517 -32.50 -27.50 7.89
CA ASP A 517 -32.10 -27.67 6.48
C ASP A 517 -32.31 -26.39 5.65
N PHE A 518 -33.15 -25.46 6.10
CA PHE A 518 -33.27 -24.14 5.48
C PHE A 518 -31.94 -23.37 5.53
N GLY A 519 -31.24 -23.40 6.66
CA GLY A 519 -29.92 -22.77 6.80
C GLY A 519 -28.89 -23.37 5.85
N VAL A 520 -28.84 -24.71 5.78
CA VAL A 520 -27.96 -25.44 4.86
C VAL A 520 -28.26 -25.08 3.40
N ASN A 521 -29.53 -25.07 3.01
CA ASN A 521 -29.95 -24.71 1.66
C ASN A 521 -29.62 -23.26 1.31
N LEU A 522 -29.72 -22.34 2.27
CA LEU A 522 -29.35 -20.95 2.07
C LEU A 522 -27.84 -20.80 1.82
N VAL A 523 -27.00 -21.51 2.57
CA VAL A 523 -25.53 -21.51 2.36
C VAL A 523 -25.17 -22.15 1.01
N ASN A 524 -25.83 -23.25 0.64
CA ASN A 524 -25.61 -23.88 -0.66
C ASN A 524 -26.06 -22.99 -1.83
N PHE A 525 -27.17 -22.27 -1.69
CA PHE A 525 -27.70 -21.38 -2.72
C PHE A 525 -26.77 -20.20 -3.01
N PHE A 526 -26.24 -19.55 -1.97
CA PHE A 526 -25.33 -18.42 -2.12
C PHE A 526 -23.87 -18.84 -2.34
N GLY A 527 -23.55 -20.13 -2.18
CA GLY A 527 -22.19 -20.66 -2.19
C GLY A 527 -21.51 -20.53 -0.82
N ARG A 528 -20.94 -21.64 -0.33
CA ARG A 528 -20.31 -21.70 1.00
C ARG A 528 -19.21 -20.66 1.17
N ASP A 529 -18.35 -20.50 0.17
CA ASP A 529 -17.20 -19.59 0.23
C ASP A 529 -17.64 -18.12 0.24
N HIS A 530 -18.71 -17.77 -0.49
CA HIS A 530 -19.28 -16.43 -0.45
C HIS A 530 -19.89 -16.11 0.93
N VAL A 531 -20.65 -17.05 1.51
CA VAL A 531 -21.20 -16.87 2.86
C VAL A 531 -20.08 -16.78 3.89
N TYR A 532 -19.04 -17.61 3.75
CA TYR A 532 -17.84 -17.55 4.59
C TYR A 532 -17.19 -16.16 4.49
N ASN A 533 -16.85 -15.68 3.30
CA ASN A 533 -16.20 -14.38 3.09
C ASN A 533 -17.01 -13.21 3.69
N ILE A 534 -18.34 -13.23 3.51
CA ILE A 534 -19.24 -12.22 4.09
C ILE A 534 -19.22 -12.30 5.63
N SER A 535 -19.27 -13.51 6.19
CA SER A 535 -19.28 -13.72 7.64
C SER A 535 -17.98 -13.27 8.32
N GLN A 536 -16.82 -13.45 7.68
CA GLN A 536 -15.52 -13.04 8.23
C GLN A 536 -15.42 -11.52 8.44
N LEU A 537 -16.25 -10.74 7.73
CA LEU A 537 -16.26 -9.29 7.78
C LEU A 537 -17.40 -8.72 8.63
N ILE A 538 -18.63 -9.23 8.44
CA ILE A 538 -19.83 -8.66 9.06
C ILE A 538 -20.02 -9.13 10.50
N GLU A 539 -19.78 -10.41 10.77
CA GLU A 539 -20.03 -11.01 12.09
C GLU A 539 -19.21 -10.35 13.21
N PRO A 540 -17.90 -10.07 13.05
CA PRO A 540 -17.11 -9.39 14.09
C PRO A 540 -17.61 -7.98 14.38
N ILE A 541 -18.10 -7.26 13.37
CA ILE A 541 -18.67 -5.91 13.53
C ILE A 541 -19.94 -5.99 14.38
N ILE A 542 -20.82 -6.95 14.07
CA ILE A 542 -22.08 -7.14 14.81
C ILE A 542 -21.80 -7.54 16.25
N ARG A 543 -20.89 -8.49 16.48
CA ARG A 543 -20.49 -8.92 17.83
C ARG A 543 -19.88 -7.78 18.63
N PHE A 544 -18.92 -7.05 18.06
CA PHE A 544 -18.34 -5.87 18.72
C PHE A 544 -19.42 -4.83 19.06
N ALA A 545 -20.30 -4.53 18.10
CA ALA A 545 -21.35 -3.55 18.29
C ALA A 545 -22.30 -3.92 19.43
N LEU A 546 -22.64 -5.20 19.54
CA LEU A 546 -23.50 -5.73 20.59
C LEU A 546 -22.78 -5.91 21.94
N LEU A 547 -21.47 -6.14 21.95
CA LEU A 547 -20.66 -6.22 23.17
C LEU A 547 -20.60 -4.86 23.88
N PHE A 548 -20.45 -3.78 23.12
CA PHE A 548 -20.41 -2.42 23.64
C PHE A 548 -21.78 -1.72 23.69
N ALA A 549 -22.83 -2.32 23.11
CA ALA A 549 -24.19 -1.76 23.11
C ALA A 549 -24.74 -1.48 24.52
N PRO A 550 -24.58 -2.36 25.54
CA PRO A 550 -25.07 -2.08 26.89
C PRO A 550 -24.54 -0.76 27.46
N LEU A 551 -23.23 -0.49 27.30
CA LEU A 551 -22.60 0.75 27.75
C LEU A 551 -23.14 1.95 26.97
N ALA A 552 -23.16 1.84 25.64
CA ALA A 552 -23.54 2.94 24.76
C ALA A 552 -25.02 3.32 24.90
N ILE A 553 -25.91 2.33 25.02
CA ILE A 553 -27.34 2.54 25.26
C ILE A 553 -27.55 3.16 26.65
N SER A 554 -26.88 2.66 27.68
CA SER A 554 -26.98 3.20 29.05
C SER A 554 -26.53 4.66 29.13
N LEU A 555 -25.40 5.00 28.49
CA LEU A 555 -24.93 6.38 28.36
C LEU A 555 -25.94 7.25 27.62
N SER A 556 -26.42 6.81 26.46
CA SER A 556 -27.37 7.56 25.63
C SER A 556 -28.70 7.84 26.35
N VAL A 557 -29.24 6.83 27.05
CA VAL A 557 -30.46 6.95 27.87
C VAL A 557 -30.23 7.88 29.05
N GLY A 558 -29.14 7.72 29.81
CA GLY A 558 -28.82 8.56 30.96
C GLY A 558 -28.64 10.04 30.59
N LEU A 559 -27.93 10.31 29.49
CA LEU A 559 -27.80 11.67 28.94
C LEU A 559 -29.16 12.26 28.56
N ARG A 560 -30.05 11.48 27.94
CA ARG A 560 -31.37 11.96 27.53
C ARG A 560 -32.27 12.25 28.75
N LEU A 561 -32.32 11.34 29.73
CA LEU A 561 -33.14 11.50 30.94
C LEU A 561 -32.75 12.74 31.75
N THR A 562 -31.45 13.01 31.87
CA THR A 562 -30.95 14.20 32.58
C THR A 562 -31.26 15.50 31.84
N SER A 563 -31.30 15.49 30.51
CA SER A 563 -31.72 16.65 29.70
C SER A 563 -33.23 16.99 29.83
N LEU A 564 -34.09 15.98 30.00
CA LEU A 564 -35.55 16.16 30.10
C LEU A 564 -36.00 16.73 31.45
N ARG A 565 -35.22 16.53 32.52
CA ARG A 565 -35.49 17.11 33.86
C ARG A 565 -35.48 18.65 33.87
N GLY A 566 -34.96 19.31 32.83
CA GLY A 566 -34.94 20.77 32.70
C GLY A 566 -36.16 21.39 32.01
N THR A 567 -37.06 20.59 31.40
CA THR A 567 -38.23 21.08 30.65
C THR A 567 -39.51 20.75 31.41
N THR A 568 -40.18 21.76 31.95
CA THR A 568 -41.34 21.69 32.85
C THR A 568 -42.68 21.26 32.18
N SER A 569 -42.65 20.56 31.04
CA SER A 569 -43.89 20.22 30.32
C SER A 569 -43.80 18.88 29.58
N HIS A 570 -43.56 17.80 30.31
CA HIS A 570 -43.85 16.45 29.80
C HIS A 570 -44.59 15.63 30.83
N HIS A 571 -45.84 15.28 30.51
CA HIS A 571 -46.49 14.12 31.10
C HIS A 571 -45.64 12.89 30.78
N ASN A 572 -44.97 12.37 31.80
CA ASN A 572 -44.30 11.08 31.75
C ASN A 572 -45.37 9.99 31.66
N ASP A 573 -45.84 9.70 30.45
CA ASP A 573 -46.76 8.59 30.23
C ASP A 573 -46.02 7.27 30.50
N LEU A 574 -46.44 6.57 31.56
CA LEU A 574 -45.99 5.22 31.95
C LEU A 574 -45.84 4.24 30.76
N PRO A 575 -46.72 4.25 29.74
CA PRO A 575 -46.52 3.46 28.52
C PRO A 575 -45.21 3.72 27.77
N THR A 576 -44.68 4.94 27.78
CA THR A 576 -43.41 5.27 27.10
C THR A 576 -42.22 4.71 27.89
N GLN A 577 -42.25 4.78 29.22
CA GLN A 577 -41.22 4.21 30.09
C GLN A 577 -41.21 2.68 30.04
N LEU A 578 -42.40 2.06 30.00
CA LEU A 578 -42.54 0.61 29.79
C LEU A 578 -42.00 0.19 28.43
N LYS A 579 -42.32 0.91 27.34
CA LYS A 579 -41.74 0.65 26.01
C LYS A 579 -40.22 0.78 26.01
N LEU A 580 -39.67 1.81 26.66
CA LEU A 580 -38.22 2.01 26.80
C LEU A 580 -37.56 0.86 27.56
N GLY A 581 -38.15 0.43 28.68
CA GLY A 581 -37.70 -0.71 29.47
C GLY A 581 -37.72 -2.01 28.67
N LEU A 582 -38.81 -2.31 27.95
CA LEU A 582 -38.93 -3.50 27.12
C LEU A 582 -37.90 -3.54 25.99
N TRP A 583 -37.67 -2.42 25.31
CA TRP A 583 -36.63 -2.33 24.28
C TRP A 583 -35.22 -2.46 24.86
N LEU A 584 -34.96 -1.87 26.03
CA LEU A 584 -33.67 -2.04 26.72
C LEU A 584 -33.44 -3.52 27.08
N ILE A 585 -34.44 -4.19 27.63
CA ILE A 585 -34.38 -5.63 27.94
C ILE A 585 -34.11 -6.44 26.66
N LEU A 586 -34.82 -6.15 25.56
CA LEU A 586 -34.61 -6.84 24.29
C LEU A 586 -33.17 -6.67 23.77
N TRP A 587 -32.61 -5.46 23.84
CA TRP A 587 -31.24 -5.22 23.38
C TRP A 587 -30.19 -5.83 24.30
N LEU A 588 -30.38 -5.80 25.62
CA LEU A 588 -29.49 -6.48 26.58
C LEU A 588 -29.53 -8.00 26.41
N PHE A 589 -30.72 -8.55 26.13
CA PHE A 589 -30.90 -9.96 25.78
C PHE A 589 -30.20 -10.31 24.47
N LEU A 590 -30.40 -9.51 23.42
CA LEU A 590 -29.75 -9.73 22.12
C LEU A 590 -28.22 -9.63 22.22
N SER A 591 -27.71 -8.66 23.00
CA SER A 591 -26.29 -8.58 23.35
C SER A 591 -25.82 -9.87 24.00
N LYS A 592 -26.52 -10.34 25.04
CA LYS A 592 -26.13 -11.57 25.75
C LYS A 592 -26.03 -12.77 24.80
N VAL A 593 -27.08 -12.99 24.03
CA VAL A 593 -27.20 -14.14 23.13
C VAL A 593 -26.11 -14.12 22.05
N ILE A 594 -25.84 -12.97 21.44
CA ILE A 594 -24.89 -12.91 20.31
C ILE A 594 -23.43 -12.85 20.78
N THR A 595 -23.14 -12.18 21.91
CA THR A 595 -21.77 -11.95 22.37
C THR A 595 -21.25 -13.00 23.34
N PHE A 596 -22.14 -13.76 23.99
CA PHE A 596 -21.77 -14.85 24.89
C PHE A 596 -22.26 -16.18 24.32
N ASP A 597 -23.58 -16.40 24.25
CA ASP A 597 -24.17 -17.73 23.96
C ASP A 597 -23.76 -18.30 22.58
N TYR A 598 -23.66 -17.47 21.54
CA TYR A 598 -23.26 -17.87 20.18
C TYR A 598 -21.85 -17.41 19.79
N SER A 599 -21.04 -16.98 20.74
CA SER A 599 -19.67 -16.52 20.49
C SER A 599 -18.68 -17.69 20.41
N SER A 600 -17.69 -17.60 19.51
CA SER A 600 -16.57 -18.56 19.45
C SER A 600 -15.34 -17.97 20.15
N THR A 601 -15.47 -17.65 21.43
CA THR A 601 -14.35 -17.24 22.30
C THR A 601 -14.44 -17.98 23.63
N ASP A 602 -13.38 -18.69 23.93
CA ASP A 602 -13.14 -19.33 25.22
C ASP A 602 -12.90 -18.26 26.31
N ASN A 603 -12.24 -17.15 26.00
CA ASN A 603 -11.99 -16.08 26.97
C ASN A 603 -13.27 -15.46 27.54
N LEU A 604 -14.31 -15.18 26.76
CA LEU A 604 -15.56 -14.66 27.35
C LEU A 604 -16.37 -15.75 28.07
N ASN A 605 -16.38 -16.98 27.54
CA ASN A 605 -17.21 -18.06 28.06
C ASN A 605 -16.63 -18.73 29.32
N GLU A 606 -15.30 -18.67 29.51
CA GLU A 606 -14.60 -19.26 30.66
C GLU A 606 -14.36 -18.25 31.79
N LEU A 607 -14.21 -16.95 31.49
CA LEU A 607 -13.87 -15.94 32.50
C LEU A 607 -15.09 -15.38 33.24
N ILE A 608 -16.29 -15.50 32.68
CA ILE A 608 -17.52 -14.99 33.29
C ILE A 608 -18.10 -16.07 34.20
N GLU A 609 -18.37 -15.71 35.45
CA GLU A 609 -18.97 -16.61 36.45
C GLU A 609 -20.30 -17.19 35.94
N ARG A 610 -20.49 -18.50 36.11
CA ARG A 610 -21.68 -19.21 35.60
C ARG A 610 -22.95 -18.81 36.36
N ASP A 611 -24.09 -19.12 35.74
CA ASP A 611 -25.40 -18.86 36.34
C ASP A 611 -25.58 -19.63 37.66
N GLY A 612 -25.60 -18.90 38.78
CA GLY A 612 -25.95 -19.45 40.11
C GLY A 612 -27.43 -19.82 40.23
N ALA A 613 -27.84 -20.32 41.40
CA ALA A 613 -29.20 -20.87 41.66
C ALA A 613 -30.38 -19.92 41.35
N PHE A 614 -30.15 -18.61 41.30
CA PHE A 614 -31.15 -17.58 40.98
C PHE A 614 -31.13 -17.15 39.50
N GLY A 615 -30.29 -17.76 38.65
CA GLY A 615 -30.22 -17.49 37.22
C GLY A 615 -29.70 -16.10 36.84
N LEU A 616 -29.04 -15.40 37.77
CA LEU A 616 -28.52 -14.04 37.54
C LEU A 616 -27.06 -14.01 37.07
N GLY A 617 -26.25 -15.04 37.35
CA GLY A 617 -24.88 -15.25 36.82
C GLY A 617 -23.88 -14.09 36.94
N GLY A 618 -22.64 -14.30 36.49
CA GLY A 618 -21.62 -13.26 36.41
C GLY A 618 -21.98 -12.13 35.44
N GLY A 619 -22.72 -12.46 34.37
CA GLY A 619 -23.15 -11.51 33.35
C GLY A 619 -23.99 -10.35 33.88
N MET A 620 -24.86 -10.58 34.87
CA MET A 620 -25.67 -9.49 35.45
C MET A 620 -24.81 -8.51 36.27
N TYR A 621 -23.82 -9.01 37.01
CA TYR A 621 -22.88 -8.15 37.75
C TYR A 621 -22.04 -7.28 36.80
N LEU A 622 -21.58 -7.84 35.67
CA LEU A 622 -20.89 -7.08 34.63
C LEU A 622 -21.79 -6.03 33.95
N TYR A 623 -23.07 -6.35 33.71
CA TYR A 623 -24.05 -5.36 33.24
C TYR A 623 -24.32 -4.25 34.28
N MET A 624 -24.39 -4.59 35.57
CA MET A 624 -24.49 -3.59 36.64
C MET A 624 -23.24 -2.69 36.71
N LEU A 625 -22.05 -3.26 36.50
CA LEU A 625 -20.80 -2.51 36.42
C LEU A 625 -20.81 -1.51 35.25
N ILE A 626 -21.24 -1.96 34.07
CA ILE A 626 -21.39 -1.09 32.89
C ILE A 626 -22.40 0.03 33.14
N ALA A 627 -23.53 -0.29 33.79
CA ALA A 627 -24.53 0.72 34.17
C ALA A 627 -23.97 1.72 35.19
N LEU A 628 -23.18 1.26 36.16
CA LEU A 628 -22.48 2.12 37.12
C LEU A 628 -21.54 3.11 36.43
N VAL A 629 -20.69 2.64 35.52
CA VAL A 629 -19.82 3.50 34.69
C VAL A 629 -20.64 4.57 33.98
N ALA A 630 -21.73 4.17 33.31
CA ALA A 630 -22.59 5.11 32.59
C ALA A 630 -23.23 6.16 33.52
N MET A 631 -23.74 5.76 34.69
CA MET A 631 -24.32 6.67 35.68
C MET A 631 -23.31 7.69 36.20
N VAL A 632 -22.09 7.24 36.50
CA VAL A 632 -21.00 8.10 37.00
C VAL A 632 -20.58 9.10 35.93
N VAL A 633 -20.36 8.65 34.68
CA VAL A 633 -20.04 9.52 33.54
C VAL A 633 -21.14 10.57 33.32
N VAL A 634 -22.41 10.17 33.30
CA VAL A 634 -23.55 11.09 33.14
C VAL A 634 -23.62 12.10 34.29
N SER A 635 -23.34 11.69 35.53
CA SER A 635 -23.28 12.59 36.69
C SER A 635 -22.16 13.63 36.54
N LEU A 636 -20.94 13.17 36.22
CA LEU A 636 -19.77 14.04 36.04
C LEU A 636 -19.97 15.04 34.90
N VAL A 637 -20.45 14.60 33.74
CA VAL A 637 -20.72 15.46 32.57
C VAL A 637 -21.73 16.56 32.94
N ASN A 638 -22.80 16.22 33.66
CA ASN A 638 -23.84 17.16 34.09
C ASN A 638 -23.39 18.12 35.21
N SER A 639 -22.28 17.83 35.90
CA SER A 639 -21.74 18.68 36.96
C SER A 639 -20.95 19.90 36.42
N THR A 640 -20.54 19.88 35.14
CA THR A 640 -19.63 20.88 34.51
C THR A 640 -20.27 22.25 34.16
N GLY A 641 -21.30 22.70 34.88
CA GLY A 641 -22.11 23.89 34.56
C GLY A 641 -22.00 25.08 35.54
N LYS A 642 -22.64 26.22 35.22
CA LYS A 642 -22.53 27.51 35.96
C LYS A 642 -23.07 27.54 37.42
N LYS A 643 -23.70 26.48 37.94
CA LYS A 643 -24.20 26.41 39.34
C LYS A 643 -23.39 25.38 40.13
N LYS A 644 -22.41 25.85 40.91
CA LYS A 644 -21.00 25.57 40.58
C LYS A 644 -20.14 24.75 41.55
N LEU A 645 -20.59 24.42 42.77
CA LEU A 645 -19.72 23.66 43.70
C LEU A 645 -20.42 22.44 44.28
N PHE A 646 -21.61 22.61 44.84
CA PHE A 646 -22.32 21.52 45.51
C PHE A 646 -22.59 20.29 44.61
N ARG A 647 -23.04 20.51 43.36
CA ARG A 647 -23.25 19.41 42.40
C ARG A 647 -21.95 18.74 41.97
N MET A 648 -20.88 19.52 41.81
CA MET A 648 -19.56 19.01 41.49
C MET A 648 -19.02 18.14 42.63
N LEU A 649 -19.18 18.59 43.88
CA LEU A 649 -18.81 17.82 45.07
C LEU A 649 -19.63 16.53 45.19
N ILE A 650 -20.94 16.56 44.93
CA ILE A 650 -21.78 15.36 44.91
C ILE A 650 -21.32 14.38 43.82
N SER A 651 -21.10 14.86 42.59
CA SER A 651 -20.65 14.00 41.50
C SER A 651 -19.26 13.43 41.74
N LEU A 652 -18.36 14.19 42.37
CA LEU A 652 -17.04 13.73 42.78
C LEU A 652 -17.13 12.68 43.90
N ALA A 653 -17.97 12.92 44.91
CA ALA A 653 -18.22 11.95 45.98
C ALA A 653 -18.83 10.66 45.41
N PHE A 654 -19.78 10.76 44.48
CA PHE A 654 -20.36 9.60 43.79
C PHE A 654 -19.31 8.84 42.97
N PHE A 655 -18.43 9.54 42.26
CA PHE A 655 -17.31 8.92 41.55
C PHE A 655 -16.37 8.18 42.51
N LEU A 656 -15.95 8.81 43.61
CA LEU A 656 -15.06 8.18 44.61
C LEU A 656 -15.71 6.95 45.27
N LEU A 657 -16.99 7.02 45.61
CA LEU A 657 -17.75 5.88 46.15
C LEU A 657 -17.94 4.77 45.12
N SER A 658 -17.96 5.09 43.83
CA SER A 658 -18.12 4.08 42.77
C SER A 658 -16.88 3.19 42.58
N ILE A 659 -15.68 3.64 42.97
CA ILE A 659 -14.43 2.87 42.83
C ILE A 659 -14.51 1.54 43.60
N PRO A 660 -14.77 1.51 44.93
CA PRO A 660 -14.88 0.24 45.67
C PRO A 660 -16.09 -0.59 45.21
N VAL A 661 -17.21 0.04 44.87
CA VAL A 661 -18.39 -0.68 44.34
C VAL A 661 -18.06 -1.37 43.02
N SER A 662 -17.27 -0.73 42.15
CA SER A 662 -16.87 -1.28 40.86
C SER A 662 -16.03 -2.55 41.02
N TRP A 663 -15.16 -2.59 42.04
CA TRP A 663 -14.38 -3.79 42.37
C TRP A 663 -15.30 -4.94 42.79
N THR A 664 -16.26 -4.68 43.68
CA THR A 664 -17.21 -5.72 44.11
C THR A 664 -18.00 -6.28 42.94
N LEU A 665 -18.45 -5.43 42.02
CA LEU A 665 -19.19 -5.88 40.83
C LEU A 665 -18.30 -6.67 39.86
N LEU A 666 -17.03 -6.30 39.70
CA LEU A 666 -16.07 -7.06 38.89
C LEU A 666 -15.81 -8.45 39.51
N ALA A 667 -15.54 -8.49 40.81
CA ALA A 667 -15.20 -9.72 41.52
C ALA A 667 -16.34 -10.74 41.53
N ASN A 668 -17.60 -10.30 41.65
CA ASN A 668 -18.75 -11.20 41.54
C ASN A 668 -19.14 -11.52 40.07
N GLY A 669 -18.53 -10.83 39.10
CA GLY A 669 -18.83 -11.00 37.69
C GLY A 669 -17.93 -12.00 36.97
N LEU A 670 -16.75 -12.31 37.54
CA LEU A 670 -15.72 -13.15 36.94
C LEU A 670 -15.50 -14.43 37.76
N GLU A 671 -15.11 -15.49 37.07
CA GLU A 671 -14.89 -16.81 37.66
C GLU A 671 -13.69 -16.81 38.62
N ASP A 672 -13.87 -17.34 39.83
CA ASP A 672 -12.81 -17.37 40.84
C ASP A 672 -11.72 -18.40 40.52
N ASN A 673 -12.04 -19.46 39.77
CA ASN A 673 -11.14 -20.57 39.48
C ASN A 673 -11.14 -20.96 37.99
N VAL A 674 -10.26 -20.37 37.21
CA VAL A 674 -10.04 -20.69 35.80
C VAL A 674 -8.82 -21.60 35.67
N PHE A 675 -9.01 -22.79 35.10
CA PHE A 675 -7.91 -23.72 34.79
C PHE A 675 -7.52 -23.61 33.31
N LYS A 676 -6.36 -22.98 33.03
CA LYS A 676 -5.88 -22.79 31.66
C LYS A 676 -4.36 -22.86 31.60
N TYR A 677 -3.83 -23.49 30.54
CA TYR A 677 -2.38 -23.63 30.31
C TYR A 677 -1.60 -24.30 31.47
N GLY A 678 -2.24 -25.21 32.22
CA GLY A 678 -1.62 -25.89 33.35
C GLY A 678 -1.57 -25.09 34.66
N HIS A 679 -2.21 -23.91 34.71
CA HIS A 679 -2.29 -23.05 35.89
C HIS A 679 -3.74 -22.81 36.31
N THR A 680 -3.96 -22.60 37.61
CA THR A 680 -5.24 -22.16 38.18
C THR A 680 -5.11 -20.71 38.65
N PHE A 681 -5.97 -19.83 38.17
CA PHE A 681 -5.98 -18.41 38.51
C PHE A 681 -7.41 -17.86 38.42
N SER A 682 -7.71 -16.70 39.03
CA SER A 682 -9.04 -16.09 38.90
C SER A 682 -9.20 -15.33 37.58
N GLY A 683 -10.43 -15.08 37.14
CA GLY A 683 -10.71 -14.22 36.00
C GLY A 683 -10.17 -12.79 36.19
N ILE A 684 -10.06 -12.31 37.44
CA ILE A 684 -9.43 -11.02 37.74
C ILE A 684 -7.91 -11.08 37.53
N ASP A 685 -7.25 -12.17 37.94
CA ASP A 685 -5.83 -12.39 37.69
C ASP A 685 -5.53 -12.43 36.19
N PHE A 686 -6.43 -13.03 35.40
CA PHE A 686 -6.30 -13.06 33.94
C PHE A 686 -6.30 -11.65 33.33
N LEU A 687 -7.15 -10.75 33.83
CA LEU A 687 -7.29 -9.40 33.29
C LEU A 687 -6.21 -8.42 33.80
N LEU A 688 -5.77 -8.56 35.05
CA LEU A 688 -4.97 -7.55 35.75
C LEU A 688 -3.59 -8.04 36.21
N GLY A 689 -3.36 -9.35 36.19
CA GLY A 689 -2.10 -10.00 36.58
C GLY A 689 -0.96 -9.76 35.60
N GLY A 690 0.28 -9.88 36.08
CA GLY A 690 1.48 -9.78 35.24
C GLY A 690 1.86 -11.10 34.55
N SER A 691 1.52 -12.23 35.15
CA SER A 691 1.72 -13.57 34.60
C SER A 691 0.71 -14.56 35.20
N ARG A 692 0.57 -15.74 34.58
CA ARG A 692 -0.31 -16.83 35.06
C ARG A 692 0.36 -17.71 36.13
N SER A 693 1.67 -17.57 36.30
CA SER A 693 2.49 -18.32 37.25
C SER A 693 2.74 -17.54 38.55
N GLU A 694 2.78 -16.21 38.48
CA GLU A 694 2.98 -15.32 39.62
C GLU A 694 1.71 -14.48 39.86
N LEU A 695 0.85 -14.97 40.75
CA LEU A 695 -0.38 -14.28 41.13
C LEU A 695 -0.07 -13.07 42.02
N LEU A 696 -0.79 -11.98 41.80
CA LEU A 696 -0.62 -10.77 42.58
C LEU A 696 -1.56 -10.78 43.80
N PRO A 697 -1.16 -10.16 44.92
CA PRO A 697 -2.07 -9.95 46.04
C PRO A 697 -3.31 -9.16 45.60
N THR A 698 -4.47 -9.50 46.17
CA THR A 698 -5.76 -8.86 45.85
C THR A 698 -5.72 -7.33 45.98
N GLU A 699 -4.97 -6.81 46.95
CA GLU A 699 -4.77 -5.36 47.14
C GLU A 699 -4.10 -4.69 45.92
N GLN A 700 -3.12 -5.36 45.29
CA GLN A 700 -2.47 -4.84 44.08
C GLN A 700 -3.41 -4.88 42.87
N LEU A 701 -4.20 -5.95 42.74
CA LEU A 701 -5.23 -6.09 41.70
C LEU A 701 -6.31 -5.00 41.86
N GLN A 702 -6.75 -4.72 43.09
CA GLN A 702 -7.67 -3.63 43.41
C GLN A 702 -7.13 -2.26 42.99
N ILE A 703 -5.84 -1.99 43.25
CA ILE A 703 -5.20 -0.74 42.83
C ILE A 703 -5.16 -0.64 41.30
N ARG A 704 -4.73 -1.71 40.60
CA ARG A 704 -4.70 -1.75 39.13
C ARG A 704 -6.09 -1.53 38.52
N TRP A 705 -7.11 -2.20 39.06
CA TRP A 705 -8.49 -2.01 38.64
C TRP A 705 -8.96 -0.57 38.89
N SER A 706 -8.68 -0.01 40.07
CA SER A 706 -9.07 1.36 40.42
C SER A 706 -8.48 2.38 39.44
N MET A 707 -7.23 2.17 38.98
CA MET A 707 -6.60 2.99 37.95
C MET A 707 -7.31 2.86 36.59
N ILE A 708 -7.58 1.62 36.14
CA ILE A 708 -8.26 1.35 34.86
C ILE A 708 -9.68 1.93 34.87
N TYR A 709 -10.47 1.64 35.91
CA TYR A 709 -11.83 2.16 36.07
C TYR A 709 -11.84 3.70 36.04
N THR A 710 -10.89 4.33 36.76
CA THR A 710 -10.73 5.80 36.76
C THR A 710 -10.42 6.34 35.37
N LEU A 711 -9.49 5.72 34.63
CA LEU A 711 -9.14 6.12 33.26
C LEU A 711 -10.33 5.99 32.30
N ILE A 712 -11.10 4.90 32.40
CA ILE A 712 -12.31 4.68 31.58
C ILE A 712 -13.35 5.77 31.86
N VAL A 713 -13.65 6.04 33.14
CA VAL A 713 -14.65 7.04 33.53
C VAL A 713 -14.24 8.45 33.09
N ILE A 714 -12.97 8.84 33.31
CA ILE A 714 -12.46 10.16 32.90
C ILE A 714 -12.46 10.28 31.37
N GLY A 715 -11.94 9.28 30.66
CA GLY A 715 -11.88 9.28 29.19
C GLY A 715 -13.27 9.39 28.55
N LEU A 716 -14.24 8.61 29.03
CA LEU A 716 -15.63 8.70 28.56
C LEU A 716 -16.26 10.06 28.92
N THR A 717 -16.01 10.58 30.12
CA THR A 717 -16.52 11.90 30.54
C THR A 717 -16.02 13.01 29.60
N VAL A 718 -14.72 13.02 29.28
CA VAL A 718 -14.11 14.02 28.39
C VAL A 718 -14.67 13.90 26.97
N THR A 719 -14.70 12.70 26.40
CA THR A 719 -15.15 12.47 25.02
C THR A 719 -16.65 12.75 24.83
N VAL A 720 -17.50 12.33 25.77
CA VAL A 720 -18.93 12.67 25.80
C VAL A 720 -19.13 14.18 25.91
N LYS A 721 -18.37 14.86 26.79
CA LYS A 721 -18.47 16.31 26.96
C LYS A 721 -18.14 17.07 25.67
N ILE A 722 -17.06 16.69 24.99
CA ILE A 722 -16.68 17.27 23.68
C ILE A 722 -17.81 17.05 22.66
N GLY A 723 -18.42 15.86 22.62
CA GLY A 723 -19.55 15.56 21.74
C GLY A 723 -20.79 16.43 22.03
N LEU A 724 -21.10 16.68 23.30
CA LEU A 724 -22.18 17.60 23.70
C LEU A 724 -21.90 19.04 23.27
N ASP A 725 -20.69 19.54 23.53
CA ASP A 725 -20.29 20.91 23.19
C ASP A 725 -20.28 21.12 21.66
N PHE A 726 -19.81 20.12 20.91
CA PHE A 726 -19.88 20.10 19.44
C PHE A 726 -21.34 20.15 18.95
N THR A 727 -22.20 19.28 19.49
CA THR A 727 -23.61 19.17 19.07
C THR A 727 -24.40 20.42 19.42
N SER A 728 -24.15 21.00 20.59
CA SER A 728 -24.73 22.28 21.00
C SER A 728 -24.35 23.40 20.03
N THR A 729 -23.06 23.52 19.73
CA THR A 729 -22.54 24.51 18.78
C THR A 729 -23.17 24.31 17.39
N LEU A 730 -23.22 23.07 16.90
CA LEU A 730 -23.81 22.74 15.61
C LEU A 730 -25.29 23.10 15.54
N ASN A 731 -26.07 22.76 16.57
CA ASN A 731 -27.49 23.08 16.67
C ASN A 731 -27.74 24.60 16.71
N ILE A 732 -26.93 25.37 17.45
CA ILE A 732 -27.02 26.84 17.48
C ILE A 732 -26.77 27.41 16.08
N ILE A 733 -25.73 26.93 15.38
CA ILE A 733 -25.41 27.41 14.03
C ILE A 733 -26.54 27.06 13.06
N LEU A 734 -27.05 25.82 13.10
CA LEU A 734 -28.15 25.38 12.24
C LEU A 734 -29.45 26.15 12.51
N LYS A 735 -29.77 26.45 13.78
CA LYS A 735 -30.93 27.26 14.14
C LYS A 735 -30.82 28.68 13.59
N ASN A 736 -29.65 29.30 13.72
CA ASN A 736 -29.39 30.64 13.19
C ASN A 736 -29.48 30.68 11.65
N LEU A 737 -28.99 29.64 10.97
CA LEU A 737 -29.12 29.48 9.51
C LEU A 737 -30.58 29.27 9.08
N GLN A 738 -31.39 28.58 9.90
CA GLN A 738 -32.81 28.37 9.63
C GLN A 738 -33.66 29.62 9.90
N SER A 739 -33.34 30.42 10.94
CA SER A 739 -34.05 31.68 11.22
C SER A 739 -33.82 32.73 10.14
N GLU A 740 -32.62 32.76 9.54
CA GLU A 740 -32.34 33.59 8.36
C GLU A 740 -33.10 33.07 7.12
N HIS A 741 -33.31 31.75 7.01
CA HIS A 741 -34.06 31.13 5.91
C HIS A 741 -35.58 31.29 6.01
N SER A 742 -36.17 31.26 7.21
CA SER A 742 -37.61 31.48 7.40
C SER A 742 -38.06 32.88 6.99
N PHE A 743 -37.14 33.86 6.98
CA PHE A 743 -37.37 35.20 6.45
C PHE A 743 -37.36 35.24 4.90
N SER A 744 -36.77 34.24 4.24
CA SER A 744 -36.76 34.11 2.76
C SER A 744 -37.74 33.04 2.21
N GLN A 745 -38.20 32.09 3.03
CA GLN A 745 -39.15 31.06 2.62
C GLN A 745 -40.57 31.58 2.38
N SER A 746 -40.93 32.77 2.90
CA SER A 746 -42.18 33.45 2.51
C SER A 746 -42.20 33.81 1.02
N GLU A 747 -41.04 33.97 0.36
CA GLU A 747 -40.92 34.20 -1.09
C GLU A 747 -40.97 32.90 -1.91
N PHE A 748 -40.81 31.72 -1.29
CA PHE A 748 -40.88 30.44 -2.02
C PHE A 748 -42.31 30.04 -2.44
N ARG A 749 -43.34 30.71 -1.91
CA ARG A 749 -44.74 30.53 -2.35
C ARG A 749 -45.24 31.59 -3.34
N MET A 750 -44.48 32.65 -3.59
CA MET A 750 -44.82 33.72 -4.53
C MET A 750 -43.57 34.22 -5.23
N ALA A 751 -43.19 33.65 -6.39
CA ALA A 751 -42.48 34.35 -7.47
C ALA A 751 -42.08 33.36 -8.58
N THR A 752 -43.02 33.09 -9.47
CA THR A 752 -42.75 33.07 -10.91
C THR A 752 -42.60 34.52 -11.36
N GLU A 753 -41.40 35.10 -11.30
CA GLU A 753 -40.87 36.13 -12.22
C GLU A 753 -39.52 36.67 -11.74
N PRO A 754 -38.64 37.13 -12.66
CA PRO A 754 -37.25 37.44 -12.35
C PRO A 754 -37.05 38.93 -12.09
N GLU A 755 -36.36 39.29 -11.00
CA GLU A 755 -35.81 40.64 -10.85
C GLU A 755 -34.36 40.70 -10.34
N LYS A 756 -33.76 41.85 -10.64
CA LYS A 756 -32.35 42.11 -10.89
C LYS A 756 -31.58 42.66 -9.68
N THR A 757 -30.29 42.28 -9.61
CA THR A 757 -29.13 43.04 -9.06
C THR A 757 -29.11 43.22 -7.52
N LYS A 758 -27.98 43.36 -6.79
CA LYS A 758 -26.70 44.07 -7.01
C LYS A 758 -25.53 43.42 -6.25
N SER A 759 -24.33 43.80 -6.69
CA SER A 759 -23.03 43.43 -6.14
C SER A 759 -22.65 44.25 -4.90
N SER A 760 -22.02 43.63 -3.90
CA SER A 760 -20.73 44.01 -3.25
C SER A 760 -20.56 43.07 -2.05
N ASN A 761 -19.40 42.48 -1.74
CA ASN A 761 -18.25 43.18 -1.20
C ASN A 761 -16.99 42.33 -1.36
N LYS A 762 -15.97 42.93 -1.97
CA LYS A 762 -14.73 42.28 -2.45
C LYS A 762 -13.57 42.34 -1.44
N LYS A 763 -13.81 42.64 -0.15
CA LYS A 763 -12.71 42.96 0.78
C LYS A 763 -12.58 42.09 2.05
N LEU A 764 -13.32 40.99 2.18
CA LEU A 764 -13.30 40.17 3.41
C LEU A 764 -12.89 38.70 3.18
N LEU A 765 -11.83 38.46 2.39
CA LEU A 765 -11.38 37.09 2.06
C LEU A 765 -9.89 36.82 2.32
N ILE A 766 -9.15 37.80 2.85
CA ILE A 766 -7.70 37.67 3.09
C ILE A 766 -7.37 36.93 4.40
N LYS A 767 -8.33 36.73 5.32
CA LYS A 767 -8.05 36.08 6.63
C LYS A 767 -8.72 34.71 6.86
N THR A 768 -9.31 34.08 5.84
CA THR A 768 -10.02 32.78 6.00
C THR A 768 -9.23 31.57 5.50
N PHE A 769 -8.04 31.76 4.92
CA PHE A 769 -7.25 30.65 4.35
C PHE A 769 -5.99 30.27 5.15
N VAL A 770 -5.84 30.77 6.38
CA VAL A 770 -4.85 30.25 7.35
C VAL A 770 -5.45 29.14 8.23
N ALA A 771 -6.78 28.94 8.22
CA ALA A 771 -7.44 27.93 9.07
C ALA A 771 -7.79 26.61 8.34
N LEU A 772 -7.85 26.58 7.00
CA LEU A 772 -7.96 25.33 6.25
C LEU A 772 -6.65 24.53 6.13
N PRO A 773 -5.46 25.15 6.13
CA PRO A 773 -4.25 24.39 6.35
C PRO A 773 -4.12 23.95 7.81
N ALA A 774 -4.92 24.36 8.81
CA ALA A 774 -4.69 23.90 10.19
C ALA A 774 -4.89 22.38 10.40
N ILE A 775 -5.71 21.69 9.58
CA ILE A 775 -5.78 20.21 9.59
C ILE A 775 -4.71 19.61 8.67
N GLY A 776 -4.41 20.26 7.53
CA GLY A 776 -3.30 19.90 6.64
C GLY A 776 -1.91 20.25 7.18
N VAL A 777 -1.82 21.03 8.25
CA VAL A 777 -0.64 21.50 8.98
C VAL A 777 -0.56 20.73 10.30
N VAL A 778 -1.63 20.16 10.85
CA VAL A 778 -1.47 19.11 11.87
C VAL A 778 -1.04 17.80 11.19
N ILE A 779 -1.60 17.46 10.03
CA ILE A 779 -1.08 16.36 9.18
C ILE A 779 0.28 16.72 8.57
N GLY A 780 0.48 18.00 8.20
CA GLY A 780 1.74 18.53 7.68
C GLY A 780 2.83 18.71 8.74
N ILE A 781 2.48 18.94 10.01
CA ILE A 781 3.41 18.95 11.15
C ILE A 781 3.73 17.50 11.55
N CYS A 782 2.77 16.57 11.49
CA CYS A 782 3.08 15.13 11.58
C CYS A 782 3.94 14.64 10.38
N ALA A 783 3.79 15.24 9.19
CA ALA A 783 4.63 15.00 8.02
C ALA A 783 6.00 15.72 8.10
N LEU A 784 6.10 16.85 8.80
CA LEU A 784 7.36 17.57 9.05
C LEU A 784 8.15 16.94 10.20
N PHE A 785 7.50 16.29 11.17
CA PHE A 785 8.17 15.50 12.21
C PHE A 785 8.62 14.11 11.73
N THR A 786 8.17 13.64 10.56
CA THR A 786 8.72 12.44 9.91
C THR A 786 9.94 12.74 9.04
N VAL A 787 10.26 14.02 8.78
CA VAL A 787 11.41 14.43 7.95
C VAL A 787 12.69 14.64 8.77
N ASN A 788 12.67 14.44 10.09
CA ASN A 788 13.86 14.66 10.91
C ASN A 788 14.04 13.68 12.06
N PHE A 789 13.99 12.37 11.79
CA PHE A 789 14.59 11.34 12.66
C PHE A 789 14.97 10.10 11.83
N ASN A 790 15.94 10.26 10.92
CA ASN A 790 16.79 9.13 10.53
C ASN A 790 17.87 8.99 11.61
N ASN A 791 17.54 8.29 12.68
CA ASN A 791 18.50 7.50 13.45
C ASN A 791 17.76 6.53 14.40
N ALA A 792 18.07 5.24 14.22
CA ALA A 792 17.82 4.10 15.08
C ALA A 792 16.38 3.55 15.19
N SER A 793 16.08 2.52 14.39
CA SER A 793 15.90 1.13 14.89
C SER A 793 15.63 0.18 13.72
N HIS A 794 16.67 -0.56 13.34
CA HIS A 794 16.53 -1.79 12.56
C HIS A 794 15.80 -2.82 13.42
N HIS A 795 14.49 -2.97 13.22
CA HIS A 795 13.79 -4.22 13.54
C HIS A 795 13.23 -4.79 12.25
N THR A 796 13.88 -5.86 11.80
CA THR A 796 13.65 -6.65 10.59
C THR A 796 12.27 -7.31 10.59
N SER A 797 11.34 -6.81 9.77
CA SER A 797 10.37 -7.66 9.05
C SER A 797 10.95 -7.96 7.66
N ALA A 798 12.14 -8.54 7.63
CA ALA A 798 12.85 -8.85 6.40
C ALA A 798 12.43 -10.25 5.91
N LYS A 799 11.52 -10.31 4.94
CA LYS A 799 11.40 -11.51 4.09
C LYS A 799 11.30 -11.22 2.60
N VAL A 800 10.96 -9.99 2.20
CA VAL A 800 11.01 -9.56 0.80
C VAL A 800 12.23 -8.67 0.59
N ARG A 801 13.17 -9.09 -0.26
CA ARG A 801 14.32 -8.29 -0.70
C ARG A 801 14.08 -7.88 -2.14
N ASN A 802 13.89 -6.57 -2.35
CA ASN A 802 13.65 -5.98 -3.67
C ASN A 802 14.88 -5.16 -4.08
N ILE A 803 15.40 -5.39 -5.28
CA ILE A 803 16.58 -4.71 -5.82
C ILE A 803 16.14 -3.93 -7.08
N PRO A 804 15.95 -2.60 -7.01
CA PRO A 804 15.29 -1.83 -8.07
C PRO A 804 15.91 -1.91 -9.46
N TRP A 805 17.23 -2.13 -9.56
CA TRP A 805 17.96 -2.19 -10.82
C TRP A 805 18.11 -3.62 -11.37
N SER A 806 17.75 -4.65 -10.61
CA SER A 806 18.05 -6.06 -10.93
C SER A 806 17.39 -6.58 -12.22
N ASN A 807 16.29 -5.95 -12.66
CA ASN A 807 15.56 -6.28 -13.89
C ASN A 807 16.10 -5.56 -15.14
N ALA A 808 17.16 -4.73 -15.00
CA ALA A 808 17.75 -4.02 -16.12
C ALA A 808 18.71 -4.92 -16.93
N ASN A 809 19.11 -4.44 -18.11
CA ASN A 809 20.16 -5.09 -18.88
C ASN A 809 21.51 -4.96 -18.17
N ALA A 810 22.39 -5.95 -18.35
CA ALA A 810 23.77 -5.84 -17.91
C ALA A 810 24.47 -4.75 -18.73
N THR A 811 25.15 -3.82 -18.04
CA THR A 811 25.79 -2.64 -18.64
C THR A 811 27.32 -2.65 -18.52
N LEU A 812 27.89 -3.54 -17.71
CA LEU A 812 29.33 -3.64 -17.49
C LEU A 812 29.79 -5.10 -17.57
N ILE A 813 30.95 -5.32 -18.15
CA ILE A 813 31.67 -6.59 -18.13
C ILE A 813 32.84 -6.51 -17.15
N LEU A 814 32.85 -7.44 -16.20
CA LEU A 814 33.85 -7.57 -15.14
C LEU A 814 34.67 -8.84 -15.34
N ASP A 815 35.99 -8.70 -15.16
CA ASP A 815 36.86 -9.78 -14.72
C ASP A 815 37.34 -9.48 -13.30
N HIS A 816 36.89 -10.28 -12.33
CA HIS A 816 37.11 -10.00 -10.92
C HIS A 816 38.40 -10.61 -10.37
N HIS A 817 39.19 -11.36 -11.16
CA HIS A 817 40.38 -12.05 -10.63
C HIS A 817 41.47 -12.18 -11.69
N THR A 818 42.56 -11.43 -11.51
CA THR A 818 43.74 -11.45 -12.38
C THR A 818 45.04 -11.19 -11.62
N HIS A 819 46.18 -11.58 -12.20
CA HIS A 819 47.50 -11.51 -11.59
C HIS A 819 48.49 -10.66 -12.39
N THR A 820 49.40 -10.00 -11.69
CA THR A 820 50.45 -9.16 -12.28
C THR A 820 51.84 -9.60 -11.83
N THR A 821 52.87 -8.90 -12.30
CA THR A 821 54.26 -9.05 -11.82
C THR A 821 54.43 -8.80 -10.32
N TYR A 822 53.43 -8.24 -9.63
CA TYR A 822 53.42 -8.14 -8.17
C TYR A 822 53.16 -9.48 -7.47
N SER A 823 52.57 -10.48 -8.12
CA SER A 823 52.69 -11.89 -7.72
C SER A 823 53.43 -12.70 -8.78
N ASP A 824 52.71 -13.46 -9.58
CA ASP A 824 53.11 -14.52 -10.48
C ASP A 824 52.49 -14.36 -11.87
N GLY A 825 51.81 -13.25 -12.10
CA GLY A 825 51.42 -12.81 -13.44
C GLY A 825 52.63 -12.37 -14.26
N SER A 826 52.49 -12.50 -15.58
CA SER A 826 53.54 -12.15 -16.55
C SER A 826 53.58 -10.68 -16.96
N LEU A 827 52.51 -9.94 -16.69
CA LEU A 827 52.33 -8.55 -17.12
C LEU A 827 52.36 -7.59 -15.95
N THR A 828 52.85 -6.38 -16.19
CA THR A 828 52.69 -5.26 -15.26
C THR A 828 51.22 -4.84 -15.17
N ILE A 829 50.86 -4.04 -14.16
CA ILE A 829 49.50 -3.49 -14.01
C ILE A 829 49.08 -2.73 -15.28
N ASP A 830 49.99 -1.96 -15.88
CA ASP A 830 49.73 -1.17 -17.07
C ASP A 830 49.43 -2.05 -18.29
N GLU A 831 50.31 -3.01 -18.58
CA GLU A 831 50.15 -3.96 -19.70
C GLU A 831 48.90 -4.82 -19.56
N LEU A 832 48.59 -5.28 -18.34
CA LEU A 832 47.39 -6.05 -18.05
C LEU A 832 46.13 -5.21 -18.25
N SER A 833 46.13 -3.96 -17.78
CA SER A 833 45.00 -3.04 -17.92
C SER A 833 44.75 -2.70 -19.39
N GLU A 834 45.80 -2.47 -20.18
CA GLU A 834 45.69 -2.27 -21.62
C GLU A 834 45.06 -3.50 -22.30
N LYS A 835 45.57 -4.70 -21.98
CA LYS A 835 45.05 -5.96 -22.54
C LYS A 835 43.57 -6.18 -22.18
N ALA A 836 43.18 -5.94 -20.94
CA ALA A 836 41.81 -6.08 -20.48
C ALA A 836 40.87 -5.10 -21.21
N LYS A 837 41.27 -3.83 -21.32
CA LYS A 837 40.54 -2.80 -22.06
C LYS A 837 40.34 -3.18 -23.54
N LEU A 838 41.40 -3.62 -24.21
CA LEU A 838 41.34 -4.06 -25.62
C LEU A 838 40.48 -5.31 -25.81
N SER A 839 40.35 -6.14 -24.77
CA SER A 839 39.54 -7.36 -24.77
C SER A 839 38.06 -7.09 -24.43
N GLY A 840 37.68 -5.85 -24.13
CA GLY A 840 36.30 -5.43 -23.86
C GLY A 840 35.89 -5.52 -22.39
N CYS A 841 36.84 -5.48 -21.44
CA CYS A 841 36.50 -5.26 -20.04
C CYS A 841 36.03 -3.83 -19.81
N ASP A 842 34.97 -3.65 -19.02
CA ASP A 842 34.59 -2.36 -18.43
C ASP A 842 35.15 -2.22 -17.01
N VAL A 843 35.30 -3.35 -16.31
CA VAL A 843 35.85 -3.44 -14.96
C VAL A 843 36.88 -4.57 -14.90
N LEU A 844 38.05 -4.27 -14.34
CA LEU A 844 39.12 -5.22 -14.08
C LEU A 844 39.47 -5.19 -12.60
N ALA A 845 39.54 -6.34 -11.94
CA ALA A 845 40.12 -6.43 -10.61
C ALA A 845 41.48 -7.13 -10.66
N ILE A 846 42.46 -6.50 -10.00
CA ILE A 846 43.83 -7.00 -9.88
C ILE A 846 44.03 -7.55 -8.47
N THR A 847 44.28 -8.85 -8.37
CA THR A 847 44.09 -9.64 -7.15
C THR A 847 45.31 -10.51 -6.86
N ASP A 848 46.49 -9.89 -6.89
CA ASP A 848 47.77 -10.60 -6.66
C ASP A 848 47.79 -11.36 -5.32
N HIS A 849 48.50 -12.49 -5.29
CA HIS A 849 48.63 -13.33 -4.10
C HIS A 849 49.28 -12.60 -2.92
N THR A 850 48.70 -12.76 -1.74
CA THR A 850 49.16 -12.12 -0.50
C THR A 850 50.44 -12.70 0.12
N ASP A 851 50.88 -13.88 -0.31
CA ASP A 851 52.13 -14.49 0.15
C ASP A 851 53.36 -14.01 -0.64
N SER A 852 53.15 -13.33 -1.77
CA SER A 852 54.18 -12.57 -2.47
C SER A 852 54.53 -11.29 -1.69
N LYS A 853 55.82 -11.11 -1.37
CA LYS A 853 56.30 -9.85 -0.76
C LYS A 853 56.13 -8.65 -1.70
N ARG A 854 56.11 -8.88 -3.02
CA ARG A 854 55.94 -7.83 -4.03
C ARG A 854 54.52 -7.24 -3.94
N THR A 855 53.49 -8.04 -3.67
CA THR A 855 52.10 -7.58 -3.48
C THR A 855 51.96 -6.54 -2.37
N LEU A 856 52.78 -6.64 -1.32
CA LEU A 856 52.79 -5.71 -0.18
C LEU A 856 53.61 -4.43 -0.44
N ASN A 857 54.18 -4.26 -1.64
CA ASN A 857 54.92 -3.05 -2.00
C ASN A 857 53.97 -1.84 -2.06
N LYS A 858 54.39 -0.72 -1.48
CA LYS A 858 53.64 0.54 -1.52
C LYS A 858 53.50 1.10 -2.94
N ASP A 859 54.46 0.82 -3.82
CA ASP A 859 54.43 1.28 -5.22
C ASP A 859 53.22 0.72 -5.98
N ARG A 860 52.72 -0.46 -5.60
CA ARG A 860 51.55 -1.10 -6.23
C ARG A 860 50.32 -0.20 -6.22
N LEU A 861 50.07 0.51 -5.09
CA LEU A 861 48.93 1.43 -5.00
C LEU A 861 49.09 2.63 -5.95
N THR A 862 50.32 3.11 -6.11
CA THR A 862 50.64 4.18 -7.07
C THR A 862 50.41 3.70 -8.50
N ASP A 863 50.88 2.50 -8.84
CA ASP A 863 50.74 1.91 -10.18
C ASP A 863 49.26 1.65 -10.53
N ILE A 864 48.43 1.18 -9.58
CA ILE A 864 46.98 1.09 -9.76
C ILE A 864 46.36 2.46 -10.05
N LYS A 865 46.73 3.49 -9.27
CA LYS A 865 46.22 4.86 -9.46
C LYS A 865 46.65 5.42 -10.82
N LEU A 866 47.87 5.15 -11.27
CA LEU A 866 48.36 5.55 -12.60
C LEU A 866 47.61 4.80 -13.72
N ALA A 867 47.40 3.49 -13.57
CA ALA A 867 46.66 2.71 -14.54
C ALA A 867 45.21 3.19 -14.70
N ARG A 868 44.54 3.59 -13.61
CA ARG A 868 43.20 4.20 -13.68
C ARG A 868 43.18 5.47 -14.52
N ILE A 869 44.26 6.27 -14.49
CA ILE A 869 44.39 7.50 -15.28
C ILE A 869 44.68 7.17 -16.75
N PHE A 870 45.61 6.25 -17.02
CA PHE A 870 46.05 5.95 -18.39
C PHE A 870 45.05 5.11 -19.18
N HIS A 871 44.23 4.30 -18.49
CA HIS A 871 43.33 3.35 -19.15
C HIS A 871 41.85 3.75 -19.13
N GLU A 872 41.49 4.98 -18.78
CA GLU A 872 40.10 5.44 -18.86
C GLU A 872 39.45 5.11 -20.22
N PRO A 873 38.21 4.58 -20.27
CA PRO A 873 37.24 4.49 -19.17
C PRO A 873 37.27 3.18 -18.35
N LEU A 874 38.29 2.31 -18.48
CA LEU A 874 38.37 1.06 -17.72
C LEU A 874 38.40 1.33 -16.20
N MET A 875 37.46 0.74 -15.45
CA MET A 875 37.50 0.76 -13.99
C MET A 875 38.44 -0.32 -13.48
N ILE A 876 39.38 0.05 -12.60
CA ILE A 876 40.39 -0.87 -12.06
C ILE A 876 40.19 -0.99 -10.55
N ILE A 877 39.82 -2.17 -10.08
CA ILE A 877 39.64 -2.48 -8.66
C ILE A 877 40.96 -3.04 -8.12
N ASN A 878 41.42 -2.45 -7.02
CA ASN A 878 42.54 -2.97 -6.27
C ASN A 878 42.02 -4.06 -5.33
N GLY A 879 42.44 -5.30 -5.55
CA GLY A 879 42.07 -6.44 -4.72
C GLY A 879 43.28 -7.21 -4.23
N LEU A 880 43.00 -8.33 -3.56
CA LEU A 880 43.97 -9.28 -3.05
C LEU A 880 43.42 -10.70 -3.23
N GLU A 881 44.28 -11.63 -3.61
CA GLU A 881 43.98 -13.05 -3.39
C GLU A 881 44.58 -13.48 -2.04
N LEU A 882 43.69 -13.63 -1.06
CA LEU A 882 44.02 -14.04 0.29
C LEU A 882 44.30 -15.54 0.32
N ASN A 883 45.47 -15.88 0.85
CA ASN A 883 45.90 -17.26 1.04
C ASN A 883 45.48 -17.76 2.43
N ALA A 884 44.51 -18.68 2.49
CA ALA A 884 44.05 -19.26 3.75
C ALA A 884 45.21 -20.02 4.45
N PRO A 885 45.57 -19.74 5.71
CA PRO A 885 46.67 -20.43 6.41
C PRO A 885 46.54 -21.95 6.49
N SER A 886 45.32 -22.47 6.54
CA SER A 886 45.05 -23.92 6.49
C SER A 886 45.46 -24.52 5.14
N TYR A 887 45.64 -25.84 5.09
CA TYR A 887 45.97 -26.58 3.86
C TYR A 887 47.26 -26.13 3.16
N GLY A 888 48.19 -25.50 3.90
CA GLY A 888 49.43 -25.00 3.33
C GLY A 888 49.23 -23.88 2.31
N LYS A 889 48.21 -23.02 2.50
CA LYS A 889 47.91 -21.88 1.62
C LYS A 889 47.39 -22.25 0.24
N GLN A 890 46.79 -23.42 0.13
CA GLN A 890 46.35 -23.96 -1.15
C GLN A 890 45.00 -23.43 -1.62
N GLU A 891 44.19 -22.92 -0.69
CA GLU A 891 42.87 -22.37 -0.92
C GLU A 891 42.89 -20.85 -0.89
N HIS A 892 42.09 -20.23 -1.76
CA HIS A 892 42.17 -18.81 -2.02
C HIS A 892 40.82 -18.11 -1.95
N ILE A 893 40.84 -16.89 -1.41
CA ILE A 893 39.68 -16.03 -1.29
C ILE A 893 40.03 -14.71 -1.95
N ASN A 894 39.27 -14.36 -2.98
CA ASN A 894 39.38 -13.04 -3.58
C ASN A 894 38.80 -11.99 -2.64
N PHE A 895 39.47 -10.86 -2.49
CA PHE A 895 39.08 -9.76 -1.63
C PHE A 895 39.23 -8.43 -2.36
N LEU A 896 38.09 -7.82 -2.70
CA LEU A 896 38.02 -6.60 -3.49
C LEU A 896 37.80 -5.39 -2.59
N VAL A 897 38.49 -4.29 -2.90
CA VAL A 897 38.46 -3.05 -2.11
C VAL A 897 38.02 -1.88 -2.98
N GLU A 898 37.00 -1.14 -2.52
CA GLU A 898 36.54 0.05 -3.23
C GLU A 898 37.60 1.17 -3.16
N PRO A 899 37.82 1.94 -4.24
CA PRO A 899 38.90 2.94 -4.30
C PRO A 899 38.85 4.03 -3.21
N ASN A 900 37.69 4.33 -2.66
CA ASN A 900 37.50 5.34 -1.61
C ASN A 900 38.14 4.94 -0.26
N VAL A 901 38.34 3.65 0.00
CA VAL A 901 38.87 3.12 1.27
C VAL A 901 40.20 2.38 1.10
N GLU A 902 40.65 2.16 -0.12
CA GLU A 902 41.83 1.34 -0.42
C GLU A 902 43.12 1.84 0.26
N GLU A 903 43.35 3.15 0.30
CA GLU A 903 44.60 3.71 0.84
C GLU A 903 44.74 3.47 2.36
N GLU A 904 43.64 3.67 3.10
CA GLU A 904 43.59 3.37 4.53
C GLU A 904 43.74 1.86 4.78
N PHE A 905 43.00 1.06 4.02
CA PHE A 905 43.02 -0.40 4.15
C PHE A 905 44.42 -0.97 3.89
N TYR A 906 45.02 -0.70 2.72
CA TYR A 906 46.32 -1.25 2.34
C TYR A 906 47.45 -0.72 3.23
N SER A 907 47.37 0.52 3.72
CA SER A 907 48.34 1.04 4.69
C SER A 907 48.37 0.20 5.98
N LYS A 908 47.21 -0.09 6.56
CA LYS A 908 47.08 -0.91 7.77
C LYS A 908 47.41 -2.37 7.50
N PHE A 909 46.86 -2.95 6.43
CA PHE A 909 47.07 -4.33 6.06
C PHE A 909 48.56 -4.62 5.81
N ASN A 910 49.23 -3.80 4.98
CA ASN A 910 50.65 -3.97 4.69
C ASN A 910 51.51 -3.78 5.95
N HIS A 911 51.20 -2.80 6.81
CA HIS A 911 51.90 -2.60 8.07
C HIS A 911 51.83 -3.86 8.96
N LEU A 912 50.65 -4.46 9.10
CA LEU A 912 50.45 -5.66 9.90
C LEU A 912 51.12 -6.90 9.28
N MET A 913 51.04 -7.07 7.96
CA MET A 913 51.62 -8.22 7.26
C MET A 913 53.15 -8.17 7.14
N LEU A 914 53.74 -6.97 7.23
CA LEU A 914 55.20 -6.74 7.23
C LEU A 914 55.80 -6.64 8.65
N ALA A 915 54.98 -6.49 9.70
CA ALA A 915 55.46 -6.39 11.07
C ALA A 915 56.18 -7.69 11.54
N PRO A 916 57.14 -7.59 12.49
CA PRO A 916 57.80 -8.77 13.07
C PRO A 916 56.89 -9.65 13.95
N SER A 917 55.68 -9.15 14.24
CA SER A 917 54.64 -9.81 15.05
C SER A 917 54.20 -11.15 14.47
N PRO A 918 53.62 -12.06 15.28
CA PRO A 918 53.11 -13.33 14.76
C PRO A 918 52.02 -13.08 13.71
N LYS A 919 52.22 -13.62 12.51
CA LYS A 919 51.24 -13.64 11.42
C LYS A 919 50.08 -14.60 11.77
N PRO A 920 48.88 -14.42 11.18
CA PRO A 920 47.79 -15.37 11.34
C PRO A 920 48.24 -16.79 10.99
N LYS A 921 48.05 -17.72 11.93
CA LYS A 921 48.42 -19.14 11.78
C LYS A 921 47.23 -20.02 11.41
N THR A 922 46.02 -19.54 11.63
CA THR A 922 44.78 -20.22 11.30
C THR A 922 43.91 -19.36 10.39
N ASP A 923 43.02 -19.99 9.62
CA ASP A 923 42.04 -19.29 8.78
C ASP A 923 41.20 -18.31 9.58
N ARG A 924 40.74 -18.75 10.75
CA ARG A 924 39.92 -17.92 11.64
C ARG A 924 40.67 -16.65 12.07
N GLU A 925 41.94 -16.76 12.45
CA GLU A 925 42.77 -15.60 12.79
C GLU A 925 42.92 -14.63 11.60
N LEU A 926 43.02 -15.15 10.37
CA LEU A 926 43.12 -14.32 9.17
C LEU A 926 41.81 -13.58 8.91
N PHE A 927 40.66 -14.27 8.94
CA PHE A 927 39.37 -13.64 8.65
C PHE A 927 38.88 -12.72 9.77
N ASP A 928 39.19 -13.03 11.03
CA ASP A 928 38.96 -12.12 12.16
C ASP A 928 39.79 -10.83 12.00
N LEU A 929 41.03 -10.94 11.52
CA LEU A 929 41.87 -9.78 11.19
C LEU A 929 41.27 -8.95 10.05
N ILE A 930 40.80 -9.59 8.96
CA ILE A 930 40.16 -8.90 7.84
C ILE A 930 38.89 -8.18 8.30
N ASN A 931 38.02 -8.85 9.06
CA ASN A 931 36.82 -8.25 9.63
C ASN A 931 37.16 -7.04 10.52
N ALA A 932 38.21 -7.13 11.33
CA ALA A 932 38.67 -6.02 12.17
C ALA A 932 39.20 -4.83 11.35
N LEU A 933 39.89 -5.08 10.23
CA LEU A 933 40.42 -4.05 9.34
C LEU A 933 39.33 -3.33 8.55
N VAL A 934 38.33 -4.08 8.08
CA VAL A 934 37.16 -3.54 7.38
C VAL A 934 36.29 -2.72 8.33
N GLY A 935 36.07 -3.21 9.55
CA GLY A 935 35.28 -2.55 10.57
C GLY A 935 33.86 -2.20 10.08
N LYS A 936 33.46 -0.92 10.23
CA LYS A 936 32.12 -0.46 9.84
C LYS A 936 31.96 -0.24 8.33
N ASN A 937 33.04 -0.25 7.55
CA ASN A 937 33.01 0.05 6.11
C ASN A 937 32.72 -1.20 5.27
N SER A 938 32.07 -2.23 5.82
CA SER A 938 31.88 -3.52 5.15
C SER A 938 31.26 -3.43 3.74
N ASP A 939 30.43 -2.42 3.47
CA ASP A 939 29.81 -2.16 2.15
C ASP A 939 30.79 -1.84 1.02
N SER A 940 31.99 -1.37 1.34
CA SER A 940 33.06 -1.05 0.38
C SER A 940 34.00 -2.23 0.10
N PHE A 941 33.64 -3.44 0.52
CA PHE A 941 34.43 -4.65 0.36
C PHE A 941 33.56 -5.83 -0.10
N VAL A 942 34.11 -6.71 -0.94
CA VAL A 942 33.46 -7.96 -1.37
C VAL A 942 34.49 -9.08 -1.35
N ALA A 943 34.08 -10.26 -0.88
CA ALA A 943 34.91 -11.46 -0.92
C ALA A 943 34.22 -12.62 -1.66
N SER A 944 35.01 -13.40 -2.39
CA SER A 944 34.54 -14.61 -3.07
C SER A 944 35.52 -15.76 -2.94
N TYR A 945 35.02 -16.98 -2.76
CA TYR A 945 35.85 -18.18 -2.67
C TYR A 945 36.23 -18.65 -4.09
N ASN A 946 37.53 -18.64 -4.39
CA ASN A 946 38.06 -18.96 -5.71
C ASN A 946 38.24 -20.46 -5.91
N HIS A 947 37.80 -20.95 -7.09
CA HIS A 947 38.08 -22.29 -7.63
C HIS A 947 38.15 -23.40 -6.56
N PRO A 948 37.11 -23.56 -5.71
CA PRO A 948 37.17 -24.34 -4.48
C PRO A 948 37.40 -25.85 -4.71
N SER A 949 36.99 -26.39 -5.85
CA SER A 949 37.17 -27.82 -6.13
C SER A 949 38.57 -28.14 -6.72
N ARG A 950 39.43 -27.12 -6.94
CA ARG A 950 40.72 -27.26 -7.66
C ARG A 950 41.62 -28.30 -7.01
N LYS A 951 41.65 -28.29 -5.68
CA LYS A 951 42.49 -29.18 -4.87
C LYS A 951 41.70 -30.02 -3.86
N ILE A 952 40.47 -29.62 -3.51
CA ILE A 952 39.63 -30.32 -2.53
C ILE A 952 38.60 -31.22 -3.22
N ASN A 953 38.62 -32.51 -2.89
CA ASN A 953 37.74 -33.53 -3.50
C ASN A 953 36.42 -33.73 -2.73
N SER A 954 36.30 -33.13 -1.55
CA SER A 954 35.15 -33.29 -0.66
C SER A 954 34.26 -32.05 -0.66
N GLY A 955 33.08 -32.15 -1.26
CA GLY A 955 32.08 -31.06 -1.21
C GLY A 955 31.69 -30.69 0.23
N LYS A 956 31.69 -31.65 1.16
CA LYS A 956 31.44 -31.40 2.60
C LYS A 956 32.53 -30.53 3.22
N GLU A 957 33.78 -30.72 2.81
CA GLU A 957 34.91 -29.92 3.27
C GLU A 957 34.82 -28.49 2.73
N ILE A 958 34.52 -28.33 1.43
CA ILE A 958 34.28 -27.01 0.81
C ILE A 958 33.13 -26.28 1.51
N TYR A 959 32.02 -26.97 1.76
CA TYR A 959 30.87 -26.44 2.50
C TYR A 959 31.29 -25.96 3.91
N ASN A 960 32.04 -26.77 4.66
CA ASN A 960 32.51 -26.39 6.00
C ASN A 960 33.48 -25.21 5.94
N ASN A 961 34.41 -25.20 4.99
CA ASN A 961 35.33 -24.08 4.77
C ASN A 961 34.56 -22.80 4.48
N TYR A 962 33.54 -22.84 3.61
CA TYR A 962 32.68 -21.69 3.34
C TYR A 962 32.05 -21.14 4.63
N LEU A 963 31.46 -22.00 5.46
CA LEU A 963 30.83 -21.58 6.72
C LEU A 963 31.83 -20.98 7.73
N VAL A 964 33.06 -21.51 7.79
CA VAL A 964 34.11 -21.00 8.69
C VAL A 964 34.69 -19.68 8.18
N TRP A 965 34.83 -19.53 6.87
CA TRP A 965 35.42 -18.35 6.22
C TRP A 965 34.40 -17.27 5.91
N LYS A 966 33.11 -17.53 6.18
CA LYS A 966 32.02 -16.57 6.01
C LYS A 966 32.28 -15.34 6.85
N MET A 967 32.95 -14.37 6.26
CA MET A 967 33.12 -13.03 6.79
C MET A 967 31.77 -12.31 6.69
N ASP A 968 31.18 -11.95 7.82
CA ASP A 968 29.84 -11.35 7.89
C ASP A 968 29.74 -10.12 6.97
N ASN A 969 28.74 -10.13 6.07
CA ASN A 969 28.50 -9.08 5.06
C ASN A 969 29.61 -8.87 4.01
N LEU A 970 30.60 -9.76 3.93
CA LEU A 970 31.73 -9.68 2.99
C LEU A 970 31.78 -10.84 2.01
N MET A 971 31.81 -12.09 2.51
CA MET A 971 31.90 -13.28 1.65
C MET A 971 30.50 -13.80 1.29
N ASN A 972 30.15 -13.68 0.02
CA ASN A 972 28.79 -13.99 -0.46
C ASN A 972 28.76 -14.76 -1.80
N ALA A 973 29.91 -15.16 -2.34
CA ALA A 973 29.98 -15.79 -3.65
C ALA A 973 31.10 -16.83 -3.79
N PHE A 974 30.91 -17.75 -4.72
CA PHE A 974 31.95 -18.60 -5.30
C PHE A 974 32.31 -18.10 -6.70
N SER A 975 33.58 -18.21 -7.07
CA SER A 975 34.01 -18.17 -8.47
C SER A 975 33.58 -19.47 -9.15
N GLY A 976 32.38 -19.45 -9.74
CA GLY A 976 31.78 -20.63 -10.35
C GLY A 976 32.48 -21.06 -11.63
N ALA A 977 33.02 -20.13 -12.40
CA ALA A 977 33.94 -20.46 -13.48
C ALA A 977 35.38 -20.48 -12.96
N PRO A 978 36.23 -21.39 -13.44
CA PRO A 978 37.65 -21.35 -13.17
C PRO A 978 38.40 -20.54 -14.22
N GLY A 979 39.56 -20.02 -13.84
CA GLY A 979 40.55 -19.59 -14.81
C GLY A 979 41.39 -20.74 -15.37
N HIS A 980 42.66 -20.53 -15.71
CA HIS A 980 43.52 -21.55 -16.37
C HIS A 980 42.81 -22.22 -17.55
N GLN A 981 42.17 -21.39 -18.35
CA GLN A 981 41.11 -21.79 -19.27
C GLN A 981 41.63 -22.53 -20.51
N LYS A 982 42.94 -22.45 -20.78
CA LYS A 982 43.66 -23.15 -21.85
C LYS A 982 44.50 -24.32 -21.35
N SER A 983 44.50 -24.59 -20.04
CA SER A 983 45.22 -25.73 -19.46
C SER A 983 44.64 -27.06 -19.99
N THR A 984 45.50 -28.08 -20.14
CA THR A 984 45.09 -29.42 -20.58
C THR A 984 43.95 -29.97 -19.73
N ASN A 985 44.08 -29.83 -18.40
CA ASN A 985 42.97 -29.97 -17.47
C ASN A 985 42.42 -28.56 -17.23
N ILE A 986 41.29 -28.22 -17.85
CA ILE A 986 40.69 -26.87 -17.75
C ILE A 986 40.56 -26.48 -16.28
N GLY A 987 41.08 -25.30 -15.91
CA GLY A 987 41.10 -24.85 -14.53
C GLY A 987 42.25 -25.37 -13.67
N SER A 988 43.11 -26.23 -14.24
CA SER A 988 44.20 -26.94 -13.55
C SER A 988 43.72 -27.72 -12.32
N TYR A 989 42.52 -28.29 -12.40
CA TYR A 989 41.96 -29.18 -11.38
C TYR A 989 42.69 -30.52 -11.36
N ASN A 990 42.77 -31.13 -10.18
CA ASN A 990 43.20 -32.52 -10.04
C ASN A 990 42.26 -33.45 -10.84
N GLU A 991 42.79 -34.56 -11.36
CA GLU A 991 42.03 -35.49 -12.23
C GLU A 991 40.76 -36.05 -11.58
N GLU A 992 40.73 -36.11 -10.24
CA GLU A 992 39.56 -36.57 -9.47
C GLU A 992 38.42 -35.54 -9.40
N ASN A 993 38.68 -34.24 -9.67
CA ASN A 993 37.72 -33.13 -9.55
C ASN A 993 37.66 -32.26 -10.80
N LEU A 994 37.75 -32.87 -11.99
CA LEU A 994 37.67 -32.11 -13.23
C LEU A 994 36.41 -31.23 -13.27
N THR A 995 36.58 -30.04 -13.86
CA THR A 995 35.47 -29.14 -14.14
C THR A 995 34.34 -29.88 -14.82
N LYS A 996 33.11 -29.59 -14.41
CA LYS A 996 31.93 -30.07 -15.11
C LYS A 996 31.58 -29.01 -16.13
N GLN A 997 31.66 -29.37 -17.41
CA GLN A 997 31.25 -28.44 -18.46
C GLN A 997 32.05 -27.12 -18.44
N ARG A 998 33.35 -27.21 -18.09
CA ARG A 998 34.26 -26.08 -17.90
C ARG A 998 33.96 -25.17 -16.70
N TRP A 999 33.00 -25.52 -15.85
CA TRP A 999 32.66 -24.80 -14.61
C TRP A 999 33.04 -25.63 -13.37
N ASP A 1000 33.21 -24.97 -12.22
CA ASP A 1000 33.48 -25.62 -10.95
C ASP A 1000 32.28 -26.49 -10.54
N PRO A 1001 32.50 -27.75 -10.11
CA PRO A 1001 31.43 -28.63 -9.61
C PRO A 1001 30.51 -27.99 -8.57
N VAL A 1002 31.02 -27.06 -7.76
CA VAL A 1002 30.23 -26.32 -6.75
C VAL A 1002 29.01 -25.63 -7.36
N THR A 1003 29.13 -25.05 -8.55
CA THR A 1003 28.06 -24.32 -9.25
C THR A 1003 27.36 -25.17 -10.32
N ALA A 1004 28.12 -26.04 -10.99
CA ALA A 1004 27.67 -26.74 -12.19
C ALA A 1004 26.73 -27.93 -11.93
N GLU A 1005 26.87 -28.60 -10.79
CA GLU A 1005 26.10 -29.80 -10.45
C GLU A 1005 24.82 -29.49 -9.66
N ALA A 1006 23.76 -30.26 -9.91
CA ALA A 1006 22.57 -30.23 -9.08
C ALA A 1006 22.90 -30.82 -7.70
N GLY A 1007 22.66 -30.07 -6.64
CA GLY A 1007 23.06 -30.50 -5.29
C GLY A 1007 24.56 -30.41 -5.05
N GLY A 1008 25.30 -29.68 -5.90
CA GLY A 1008 26.65 -29.20 -5.56
C GLY A 1008 26.62 -28.29 -4.33
N VAL A 1009 27.79 -27.87 -3.85
CA VAL A 1009 27.91 -27.12 -2.58
C VAL A 1009 27.09 -25.83 -2.58
N LEU A 1010 26.99 -25.12 -3.71
CA LEU A 1010 26.12 -23.96 -3.86
C LEU A 1010 24.67 -24.32 -3.54
N ASP A 1011 24.15 -25.35 -4.18
CA ASP A 1011 22.77 -25.79 -4.04
C ASP A 1011 22.46 -26.30 -2.62
N LEU A 1012 23.42 -26.94 -1.95
CA LEU A 1012 23.30 -27.36 -0.55
C LEU A 1012 23.18 -26.14 0.39
N LEU A 1013 24.02 -25.12 0.19
CA LEU A 1013 23.94 -23.87 0.95
C LEU A 1013 22.61 -23.15 0.70
N LEU A 1014 22.15 -23.12 -0.56
CA LEU A 1014 20.86 -22.53 -0.92
C LEU A 1014 19.69 -23.28 -0.28
N ASP A 1015 19.74 -24.62 -0.26
CA ASP A 1015 18.73 -25.51 0.33
C ASP A 1015 18.58 -25.32 1.84
N GLU A 1016 19.68 -25.00 2.53
CA GLU A 1016 19.73 -24.69 3.96
C GLU A 1016 19.46 -23.21 4.31
N GLY A 1017 19.10 -22.40 3.30
CA GLY A 1017 18.66 -21.02 3.53
C GLY A 1017 19.77 -19.96 3.48
N HIS A 1018 20.98 -20.32 3.06
CA HIS A 1018 22.05 -19.35 2.85
C HIS A 1018 21.93 -18.70 1.46
N ASP A 1019 21.93 -17.38 1.38
CA ASP A 1019 22.01 -16.66 0.09
C ASP A 1019 23.47 -16.51 -0.34
N VAL A 1020 23.92 -17.40 -1.21
CA VAL A 1020 25.27 -17.43 -1.77
C VAL A 1020 25.17 -17.44 -3.29
N PHE A 1021 26.05 -16.69 -3.94
CA PHE A 1021 26.07 -16.54 -5.40
C PHE A 1021 27.14 -17.44 -6.03
N GLY A 1022 26.91 -17.86 -7.27
CA GLY A 1022 27.79 -18.83 -7.94
C GLY A 1022 28.11 -18.49 -9.38
N SER A 1023 27.60 -17.37 -9.91
CA SER A 1023 27.75 -17.02 -11.32
C SER A 1023 28.99 -16.18 -11.64
N LEU A 1024 29.90 -15.97 -10.69
CA LEU A 1024 31.16 -15.27 -10.97
C LEU A 1024 32.03 -16.07 -11.94
N ALA A 1025 32.52 -15.41 -12.99
CA ALA A 1025 33.30 -16.02 -14.06
C ALA A 1025 34.60 -15.22 -14.32
N PRO A 1026 35.68 -15.52 -13.58
CA PRO A 1026 36.98 -14.87 -13.74
C PRO A 1026 37.81 -15.52 -14.86
N SER A 1027 38.88 -14.84 -15.28
CA SER A 1027 39.94 -15.46 -16.09
C SER A 1027 41.05 -16.11 -15.27
N ASP A 1028 41.31 -15.66 -14.03
CA ASP A 1028 42.53 -16.03 -13.26
C ASP A 1028 43.78 -15.74 -14.11
N TYR A 1029 43.79 -14.62 -14.84
CA TYR A 1029 44.80 -14.41 -15.89
C TYR A 1029 46.21 -14.28 -15.31
N HIS A 1030 47.11 -15.15 -15.75
CA HIS A 1030 48.55 -15.07 -15.49
C HIS A 1030 49.34 -14.77 -16.76
N ASN A 1031 48.99 -15.43 -17.87
CA ASN A 1031 49.66 -15.30 -19.17
C ASN A 1031 48.85 -15.94 -20.31
N ASP A 1032 49.16 -15.57 -21.55
CA ASP A 1032 48.45 -16.05 -22.76
C ASP A 1032 48.60 -17.57 -23.02
N LYS A 1033 49.51 -18.27 -22.34
CA LYS A 1033 49.69 -19.74 -22.46
C LYS A 1033 48.65 -20.49 -21.64
N LEU A 1034 48.33 -20.02 -20.43
CA LEU A 1034 47.38 -20.67 -19.53
C LEU A 1034 45.96 -20.13 -19.71
N ASP A 1035 45.81 -18.86 -20.07
CA ASP A 1035 44.54 -18.14 -19.96
C ASP A 1035 44.15 -17.45 -21.25
N TYR A 1036 42.84 -17.28 -21.45
CA TYR A 1036 42.32 -16.28 -22.39
C TYR A 1036 42.44 -14.90 -21.76
N SER A 1037 42.57 -13.85 -22.58
CA SER A 1037 42.64 -12.48 -22.08
C SER A 1037 41.45 -12.15 -21.16
N PRO A 1038 41.63 -11.27 -20.16
CA PRO A 1038 40.54 -10.87 -19.27
C PRO A 1038 39.30 -10.40 -20.04
N CYS A 1039 38.11 -10.79 -19.57
CA CYS A 1039 36.82 -10.56 -20.22
C CYS A 1039 36.66 -11.08 -21.67
N SER A 1040 37.62 -11.80 -22.26
CA SER A 1040 37.47 -12.25 -23.66
C SER A 1040 36.62 -13.52 -23.76
N PHE A 1041 36.95 -14.53 -22.95
CA PHE A 1041 36.27 -15.82 -22.90
C PHE A 1041 35.39 -15.97 -21.66
N SER A 1042 35.97 -15.81 -20.46
CA SER A 1042 35.22 -15.68 -19.19
C SER A 1042 34.70 -14.27 -19.03
N LYS A 1043 33.39 -14.11 -18.75
CA LYS A 1043 32.77 -12.80 -18.55
C LYS A 1043 31.79 -12.84 -17.40
N THR A 1044 31.95 -11.94 -16.43
CA THR A 1044 30.90 -11.61 -15.46
C THR A 1044 30.18 -10.36 -15.92
N HIS A 1045 28.89 -10.47 -16.22
CA HIS A 1045 28.05 -9.37 -16.70
C HIS A 1045 27.29 -8.76 -15.53
N LEU A 1046 27.56 -7.50 -15.23
CA LEU A 1046 26.97 -6.81 -14.09
C LEU A 1046 25.75 -6.00 -14.50
N ILE A 1047 24.69 -6.14 -13.70
CA ILE A 1047 23.52 -5.28 -13.72
C ILE A 1047 23.67 -4.31 -12.55
N VAL A 1048 24.04 -3.07 -12.84
CA VAL A 1048 24.40 -2.07 -11.83
C VAL A 1048 23.37 -0.93 -11.75
N PRO A 1049 23.19 -0.28 -10.59
CA PRO A 1049 22.37 0.92 -10.47
C PRO A 1049 23.04 2.14 -11.13
N THR A 1050 24.37 2.15 -11.17
CA THR A 1050 25.22 3.22 -11.71
C THR A 1050 26.49 2.60 -12.30
N ASN A 1051 26.98 3.13 -13.42
CA ASN A 1051 28.22 2.65 -14.05
C ASN A 1051 29.46 3.26 -13.37
N ASP A 1052 29.62 2.99 -12.07
CA ASP A 1052 30.75 3.44 -11.23
C ASP A 1052 31.14 2.35 -10.22
N TYR A 1053 32.22 2.58 -9.45
CA TYR A 1053 32.69 1.63 -8.44
C TYR A 1053 31.62 1.28 -7.41
N VAL A 1054 30.83 2.28 -6.96
CA VAL A 1054 29.73 2.06 -6.01
C VAL A 1054 28.70 1.09 -6.58
N GLY A 1055 28.32 1.28 -7.86
CA GLY A 1055 27.39 0.42 -8.55
C GLY A 1055 27.91 -1.01 -8.73
N VAL A 1056 29.20 -1.18 -9.06
CA VAL A 1056 29.86 -2.49 -9.16
C VAL A 1056 29.81 -3.23 -7.82
N PHE A 1057 30.21 -2.59 -6.73
CA PHE A 1057 30.19 -3.22 -5.40
C PHE A 1057 28.77 -3.57 -4.95
N LYS A 1058 27.78 -2.70 -5.23
CA LYS A 1058 26.36 -3.01 -4.97
C LYS A 1058 25.89 -4.22 -5.76
N ALA A 1059 26.26 -4.35 -7.04
CA ALA A 1059 25.86 -5.51 -7.84
C ALA A 1059 26.49 -6.81 -7.34
N LEU A 1060 27.79 -6.79 -7.04
CA LEU A 1060 28.50 -7.94 -6.48
C LEU A 1060 27.93 -8.38 -5.12
N LYS A 1061 27.58 -7.42 -4.24
CA LYS A 1061 26.96 -7.71 -2.94
C LYS A 1061 25.56 -8.29 -3.04
N ASN A 1062 24.77 -7.82 -4.00
CA ASN A 1062 23.36 -8.21 -4.13
C ASN A 1062 23.14 -9.36 -5.11
N GLY A 1063 24.17 -9.83 -5.81
CA GLY A 1063 24.05 -10.95 -6.75
C GLY A 1063 23.43 -10.58 -8.10
N THR A 1064 23.36 -9.29 -8.45
CA THR A 1064 22.74 -8.82 -9.71
C THR A 1064 23.72 -8.91 -10.88
N TYR A 1065 24.16 -10.13 -11.16
CA TYR A 1065 25.10 -10.47 -12.24
C TYR A 1065 24.93 -11.91 -12.70
N TRP A 1066 25.43 -12.18 -13.90
CA TRP A 1066 25.48 -13.52 -14.50
C TRP A 1066 26.84 -13.74 -15.16
N GLY A 1067 27.25 -15.01 -15.26
CA GLY A 1067 28.55 -15.39 -15.81
C GLY A 1067 28.40 -16.17 -17.10
N SER A 1068 29.38 -16.09 -17.99
CA SER A 1068 29.36 -16.82 -19.26
C SER A 1068 30.75 -17.15 -19.80
N HIS A 1069 30.82 -18.22 -20.61
CA HIS A 1069 31.97 -18.60 -21.42
C HIS A 1069 31.72 -18.39 -22.91
N GLY A 1070 32.76 -18.00 -23.65
CA GLY A 1070 32.79 -18.03 -25.12
C GLY A 1070 31.95 -16.95 -25.82
N GLY A 1071 31.36 -16.00 -25.08
CA GLY A 1071 30.76 -14.81 -25.67
C GLY A 1071 29.57 -15.06 -26.60
N PHE A 1072 28.79 -16.13 -26.41
CA PHE A 1072 27.61 -16.42 -27.22
C PHE A 1072 26.37 -15.59 -26.85
N LEU A 1073 26.39 -14.91 -25.68
CA LEU A 1073 25.33 -14.02 -25.20
C LEU A 1073 25.83 -12.59 -24.98
N GLU A 1074 24.99 -11.62 -25.36
CA GLU A 1074 25.09 -10.21 -24.98
C GLU A 1074 24.24 -9.90 -23.74
N GLN A 1075 23.08 -10.55 -23.60
CA GLN A 1075 22.17 -10.37 -22.48
C GLN A 1075 21.59 -11.71 -22.05
N TYR A 1076 21.44 -11.89 -20.74
CA TYR A 1076 20.77 -13.02 -20.12
C TYR A 1076 19.91 -12.49 -18.98
N HIS A 1077 18.61 -12.47 -19.25
CA HIS A 1077 17.58 -12.10 -18.29
C HIS A 1077 16.91 -13.36 -17.76
N PHE A 1078 16.89 -13.48 -16.43
CA PHE A 1078 16.21 -14.55 -15.71
C PHE A 1078 15.28 -13.90 -14.70
N SER A 1079 14.01 -14.29 -14.70
CA SER A 1079 13.07 -13.81 -13.72
C SER A 1079 12.06 -14.87 -13.30
N VAL A 1080 11.52 -14.67 -12.11
CA VAL A 1080 10.60 -15.59 -11.46
C VAL A 1080 9.40 -14.80 -10.94
N GLU A 1081 8.20 -15.12 -11.41
CA GLU A 1081 6.95 -14.48 -11.01
C GLU A 1081 6.12 -15.45 -10.17
N THR A 1082 5.64 -15.00 -9.02
CA THR A 1082 4.79 -15.79 -8.12
C THR A 1082 3.31 -15.44 -8.32
N SER A 1083 2.46 -16.46 -8.45
CA SER A 1083 1.05 -16.33 -8.82
C SER A 1083 0.12 -15.52 -7.88
N PRO A 1084 0.52 -15.03 -6.69
CA PRO A 1084 -0.30 -14.04 -5.96
C PRO A 1084 0.15 -12.58 -6.12
N THR A 1085 1.39 -12.31 -6.55
CA THR A 1085 1.96 -10.94 -6.51
C THR A 1085 2.16 -10.29 -7.88
N GLN A 1086 2.12 -11.07 -8.97
CA GLN A 1086 2.46 -10.64 -10.34
C GLN A 1086 3.78 -9.86 -10.45
N LYS A 1087 4.67 -9.99 -9.46
CA LYS A 1087 5.94 -9.29 -9.44
C LYS A 1087 7.01 -10.24 -9.95
N ALA A 1088 7.61 -9.90 -11.09
CA ALA A 1088 8.82 -10.57 -11.57
C ALA A 1088 9.98 -10.28 -10.60
N LEU A 1089 10.56 -11.34 -10.05
CA LEU A 1089 11.73 -11.33 -9.19
C LEU A 1089 12.96 -11.67 -10.02
N SER A 1090 14.04 -10.91 -9.85
CA SER A 1090 15.31 -11.11 -10.56
C SER A 1090 16.37 -11.74 -9.64
N PRO A 1091 17.46 -12.32 -10.18
CA PRO A 1091 18.56 -12.87 -9.37
C PRO A 1091 18.99 -11.95 -8.22
N GLY A 1092 19.15 -12.53 -7.04
CA GLY A 1092 19.44 -11.78 -5.82
C GLY A 1092 18.20 -11.27 -5.10
N GLU A 1093 17.01 -11.28 -5.67
CA GLU A 1093 15.79 -10.91 -4.95
C GLU A 1093 15.21 -12.07 -4.12
N ILE A 1094 14.39 -11.70 -3.14
CA ILE A 1094 13.65 -12.64 -2.29
C ILE A 1094 12.17 -12.28 -2.36
N GLY A 1095 11.33 -13.25 -2.70
CA GLY A 1095 9.88 -13.12 -2.72
C GLY A 1095 9.15 -14.16 -1.87
N GLU A 1096 7.82 -14.13 -1.93
CA GLU A 1096 6.94 -15.02 -1.17
C GLU A 1096 5.84 -15.57 -2.08
N THR A 1097 5.42 -16.81 -1.84
CA THR A 1097 4.23 -17.44 -2.46
C THR A 1097 3.64 -18.47 -1.50
N SER A 1098 2.38 -18.89 -1.70
CA SER A 1098 1.80 -19.97 -0.91
C SER A 1098 2.27 -21.33 -1.41
N LYS A 1099 2.43 -22.29 -0.49
CA LYS A 1099 2.77 -23.67 -0.85
C LYS A 1099 1.70 -24.25 -1.78
N GLY A 1100 2.13 -24.73 -2.94
CA GLY A 1100 1.27 -25.28 -4.00
C GLY A 1100 0.99 -24.32 -5.15
N ASP A 1101 1.31 -23.03 -5.01
CA ASP A 1101 1.17 -22.05 -6.09
C ASP A 1101 2.08 -22.39 -7.28
N LEU A 1102 1.68 -21.92 -8.46
CA LEU A 1102 2.54 -21.93 -9.63
C LEU A 1102 3.49 -20.74 -9.60
N VAL A 1103 4.72 -21.03 -9.99
CA VAL A 1103 5.80 -20.07 -10.18
C VAL A 1103 6.12 -20.05 -11.67
N LEU A 1104 5.94 -18.88 -12.30
CA LEU A 1104 6.31 -18.65 -13.68
C LEU A 1104 7.79 -18.26 -13.72
N ILE A 1105 8.55 -18.98 -14.52
CA ILE A 1105 9.95 -18.70 -14.78
C ILE A 1105 10.03 -18.16 -16.20
N GLU A 1106 10.67 -17.02 -16.38
CA GLU A 1106 10.98 -16.46 -17.69
C GLU A 1106 12.50 -16.37 -17.85
N VAL A 1107 12.98 -16.90 -18.98
CA VAL A 1107 14.36 -16.71 -19.44
C VAL A 1107 14.30 -16.00 -20.79
N ALA A 1108 14.93 -14.83 -20.87
CA ALA A 1108 15.10 -14.09 -22.11
C ALA A 1108 16.58 -13.84 -22.37
N VAL A 1109 17.00 -13.97 -23.62
CA VAL A 1109 18.40 -13.90 -24.03
C VAL A 1109 18.57 -12.97 -25.22
N LYS A 1110 19.76 -12.42 -25.35
CA LYS A 1110 20.21 -11.80 -26.59
C LYS A 1110 21.50 -12.48 -27.00
N ARG A 1111 21.48 -13.19 -28.13
CA ARG A 1111 22.67 -13.82 -28.71
C ARG A 1111 23.61 -12.76 -29.29
N THR A 1112 24.91 -13.03 -29.27
CA THR A 1112 25.86 -12.20 -30.03
C THR A 1112 25.66 -12.37 -31.53
N ALA A 1113 26.02 -11.35 -32.31
CA ALA A 1113 25.88 -11.37 -33.77
C ALA A 1113 26.57 -12.59 -34.44
N GLN A 1114 27.67 -13.08 -33.86
CA GLN A 1114 28.40 -14.25 -34.36
C GLN A 1114 27.67 -15.58 -34.12
N HIS A 1115 26.77 -15.62 -33.14
CA HIS A 1115 26.08 -16.83 -32.68
C HIS A 1115 24.56 -16.72 -32.78
N PHE A 1116 24.05 -15.79 -33.60
CA PHE A 1116 22.61 -15.52 -33.72
C PHE A 1116 21.80 -16.78 -34.11
N ASP A 1117 22.41 -17.66 -34.89
CA ASP A 1117 21.77 -18.87 -35.43
C ASP A 1117 21.89 -20.10 -34.51
N VAL A 1118 22.55 -19.96 -33.34
CA VAL A 1118 22.83 -21.07 -32.44
C VAL A 1118 21.60 -21.40 -31.58
N PRO A 1119 21.06 -22.64 -31.64
CA PRO A 1119 20.01 -23.06 -30.72
C PRO A 1119 20.58 -23.23 -29.31
N LEU A 1120 19.75 -22.91 -28.31
CA LEU A 1120 20.12 -22.93 -26.91
C LEU A 1120 19.26 -23.94 -26.13
N GLN A 1121 19.77 -24.40 -25.00
CA GLN A 1121 18.99 -25.15 -24.00
C GLN A 1121 19.03 -24.42 -22.67
N VAL A 1122 17.90 -24.37 -21.98
CA VAL A 1122 17.76 -23.73 -20.67
C VAL A 1122 17.49 -24.79 -19.61
N ASP A 1123 18.41 -24.91 -18.66
CA ASP A 1123 18.28 -25.77 -17.48
C ASP A 1123 17.79 -24.94 -16.30
N ILE A 1124 16.78 -25.44 -15.59
CA ILE A 1124 16.27 -24.84 -14.35
C ILE A 1124 16.70 -25.70 -13.16
N PHE A 1125 17.42 -25.08 -12.23
CA PHE A 1125 17.80 -25.68 -10.95
C PHE A 1125 16.85 -25.19 -9.87
N THR A 1126 16.32 -26.10 -9.07
CA THR A 1126 15.39 -25.76 -8.00
C THR A 1126 15.32 -26.85 -6.94
N ASN A 1127 14.82 -26.50 -5.76
CA ASN A 1127 14.31 -27.43 -4.75
C ASN A 1127 12.80 -27.24 -4.50
N CYS A 1128 12.13 -26.32 -5.20
CA CYS A 1128 10.74 -25.94 -4.97
C CYS A 1128 9.75 -27.08 -5.26
N THR A 1129 10.13 -28.05 -6.09
CA THR A 1129 9.29 -29.17 -6.53
C THR A 1129 9.48 -30.41 -5.66
N ALA A 1130 10.67 -31.02 -5.64
CA ALA A 1130 10.95 -32.24 -4.89
C ALA A 1130 11.41 -32.03 -3.44
N GLY A 1131 11.68 -30.79 -3.00
CA GLY A 1131 12.23 -30.51 -1.66
C GLY A 1131 13.68 -30.94 -1.49
N ARG A 1132 14.37 -31.17 -2.60
CA ARG A 1132 15.80 -31.47 -2.70
C ARG A 1132 16.33 -30.80 -3.97
N PRO A 1133 17.60 -30.39 -4.02
CA PRO A 1133 18.20 -29.85 -5.24
C PRO A 1133 18.02 -30.79 -6.44
N GLU A 1134 17.48 -30.26 -7.54
CA GLU A 1134 17.29 -30.98 -8.79
C GLU A 1134 17.39 -30.04 -10.01
N ILE A 1135 17.65 -30.62 -11.17
CA ILE A 1135 17.51 -29.95 -12.47
C ILE A 1135 16.23 -30.48 -13.12
N LEU A 1136 15.37 -29.56 -13.55
CA LEU A 1136 14.15 -29.90 -14.28
C LEU A 1136 14.45 -30.26 -15.75
N GLU A 1137 13.43 -30.74 -16.47
CA GLU A 1137 13.55 -31.03 -17.90
C GLU A 1137 14.02 -29.78 -18.67
N ALA A 1138 15.08 -29.95 -19.46
CA ALA A 1138 15.72 -28.86 -20.19
C ALA A 1138 14.76 -28.28 -21.24
N LEU A 1139 14.64 -26.96 -21.27
CA LEU A 1139 13.78 -26.25 -22.20
C LEU A 1139 14.57 -25.91 -23.46
N ALA A 1140 14.08 -26.34 -24.62
CA ALA A 1140 14.68 -25.95 -25.90
C ALA A 1140 14.36 -24.49 -26.21
N LEU A 1141 15.37 -23.71 -26.58
CA LEU A 1141 15.25 -22.34 -27.06
C LEU A 1141 15.83 -22.27 -28.48
N PRO A 1142 14.99 -22.47 -29.52
CA PRO A 1142 15.40 -22.45 -30.92
C PRO A 1142 16.06 -21.12 -31.31
N SER A 1143 16.89 -21.14 -32.36
CA SER A 1143 17.64 -19.95 -32.82
C SER A 1143 16.75 -18.76 -33.23
N HIS A 1144 15.52 -19.01 -33.67
CA HIS A 1144 14.55 -17.96 -34.03
C HIS A 1144 13.73 -17.42 -32.83
N GLN A 1145 14.03 -17.85 -31.61
CA GLN A 1145 13.38 -17.42 -30.38
C GLN A 1145 14.42 -16.91 -29.38
N ASP A 1146 14.06 -15.83 -28.68
CA ASP A 1146 14.91 -15.18 -27.68
C ASP A 1146 14.32 -15.29 -26.25
N ARG A 1147 13.20 -15.98 -26.08
CA ARG A 1147 12.51 -16.12 -24.81
C ARG A 1147 11.89 -17.51 -24.66
N VAL A 1148 11.99 -18.06 -23.46
CA VAL A 1148 11.28 -19.28 -23.05
C VAL A 1148 10.71 -19.09 -21.64
N THR A 1149 9.57 -19.74 -21.39
CA THR A 1149 8.89 -19.69 -20.09
C THR A 1149 8.63 -21.09 -19.57
N ALA A 1150 8.71 -21.27 -18.25
CA ALA A 1150 8.38 -22.51 -17.56
C ALA A 1150 7.41 -22.24 -16.42
N LEU A 1151 6.52 -23.18 -16.12
CA LEU A 1151 5.66 -23.11 -14.93
C LEU A 1151 6.03 -24.27 -14.01
N ILE A 1152 6.42 -23.96 -12.78
CA ILE A 1152 6.78 -24.97 -11.78
C ILE A 1152 5.92 -24.79 -10.53
N PRO A 1153 5.46 -25.87 -9.87
CA PRO A 1153 4.69 -25.73 -8.66
C PRO A 1153 5.61 -25.64 -7.43
N ALA A 1154 5.39 -24.65 -6.57
CA ALA A 1154 6.13 -24.45 -5.32
C ALA A 1154 5.60 -25.36 -4.20
N ARG A 1155 5.87 -26.66 -4.30
CA ARG A 1155 5.27 -27.72 -3.45
C ARG A 1155 6.07 -28.05 -2.21
N SER A 1156 7.35 -27.74 -2.17
CA SER A 1156 8.27 -28.29 -1.19
C SER A 1156 9.26 -27.24 -0.70
N TYR A 1157 9.58 -27.33 0.59
CA TYR A 1157 10.63 -26.53 1.21
C TYR A 1157 11.98 -27.21 0.97
N GLY A 1158 13.06 -26.43 0.97
CA GLY A 1158 14.40 -26.97 1.17
C GLY A 1158 14.64 -27.44 2.59
N ALA A 1159 15.88 -27.86 2.88
CA ALA A 1159 16.31 -28.23 4.22
C ALA A 1159 16.08 -27.15 5.29
N ASP A 1160 16.00 -25.87 4.90
CA ASP A 1160 15.66 -24.76 5.80
C ASP A 1160 14.21 -24.77 6.32
N THR A 1161 13.35 -25.63 5.77
CA THR A 1161 11.92 -25.80 6.07
C THR A 1161 11.04 -24.57 5.86
N LYS A 1162 11.55 -23.55 5.16
CA LYS A 1162 10.92 -22.22 5.08
C LYS A 1162 10.89 -21.64 3.68
N SER A 1163 11.88 -21.98 2.85
CA SER A 1163 12.01 -21.41 1.53
C SER A 1163 12.40 -22.45 0.49
N CYS A 1164 12.33 -22.05 -0.76
CA CYS A 1164 12.90 -22.75 -1.89
C CYS A 1164 13.60 -21.74 -2.79
N TYR A 1165 14.40 -22.19 -3.77
CA TYR A 1165 15.10 -21.32 -4.70
C TYR A 1165 14.93 -21.79 -6.14
N VAL A 1166 15.17 -20.88 -7.07
CA VAL A 1166 15.25 -21.15 -8.50
C VAL A 1166 16.44 -20.42 -9.08
N ARG A 1167 17.28 -21.10 -9.85
CA ARG A 1167 18.35 -20.50 -10.68
C ARG A 1167 18.37 -21.19 -12.05
N SER A 1168 19.03 -20.59 -13.03
CA SER A 1168 19.03 -21.13 -14.39
C SER A 1168 20.40 -21.12 -15.04
N ARG A 1169 20.57 -22.03 -16.00
CA ARG A 1169 21.76 -22.16 -16.85
C ARG A 1169 21.34 -22.22 -18.31
N ILE A 1170 22.10 -21.55 -19.18
CA ILE A 1170 21.97 -21.67 -20.62
C ILE A 1170 23.14 -22.50 -21.14
N ARG A 1171 22.83 -23.47 -22.00
CA ARG A 1171 23.79 -24.28 -22.77
C ARG A 1171 23.72 -23.91 -24.24
N ALA A 1172 24.87 -23.75 -24.86
CA ALA A 1172 25.07 -23.60 -26.30
C ALA A 1172 26.08 -24.65 -26.79
N VAL A 1173 25.89 -25.18 -28.00
CA VAL A 1173 26.89 -26.00 -28.67
C VAL A 1173 27.45 -25.19 -29.83
N VAL A 1174 28.72 -24.79 -29.74
CA VAL A 1174 29.42 -23.97 -30.74
C VAL A 1174 30.69 -24.72 -31.13
N ASP A 1175 30.87 -25.01 -32.42
CA ASP A 1175 32.04 -25.71 -32.96
C ASP A 1175 32.37 -27.04 -32.24
N SER A 1176 31.35 -27.79 -31.85
CA SER A 1176 31.45 -29.04 -31.07
C SER A 1176 31.92 -28.88 -29.61
N GLU A 1177 32.07 -27.65 -29.12
CA GLU A 1177 32.25 -27.34 -27.70
C GLU A 1177 30.92 -26.95 -27.04
N GLU A 1178 30.69 -27.43 -25.81
CA GLU A 1178 29.57 -26.95 -24.99
C GLU A 1178 29.98 -25.71 -24.20
N LEU A 1179 29.28 -24.60 -24.41
CA LEU A 1179 29.45 -23.33 -23.71
C LEU A 1179 28.25 -23.06 -22.80
N PHE A 1180 28.52 -22.37 -21.70
CA PHE A 1180 27.53 -22.18 -20.64
C PHE A 1180 27.48 -20.76 -20.11
N ALA A 1181 26.28 -20.34 -19.70
CA ALA A 1181 26.04 -19.15 -18.92
C ALA A 1181 25.15 -19.46 -17.70
N PHE A 1182 25.43 -18.85 -16.56
CA PHE A 1182 24.74 -19.12 -15.30
C PHE A 1182 24.14 -17.84 -14.69
N SER A 1183 22.90 -17.93 -14.22
CA SER A 1183 22.28 -16.91 -13.38
C SER A 1183 22.58 -17.18 -11.90
N ASN A 1184 22.46 -16.15 -11.07
CA ASN A 1184 22.26 -16.35 -9.63
C ASN A 1184 20.81 -16.76 -9.33
N HIS A 1185 20.53 -17.15 -8.08
CA HIS A 1185 19.22 -17.61 -7.65
C HIS A 1185 18.26 -16.48 -7.30
N VAL A 1186 16.97 -16.80 -7.43
CA VAL A 1186 15.86 -16.12 -6.75
C VAL A 1186 15.42 -17.01 -5.59
N ARG A 1187 15.24 -16.44 -4.40
CA ARG A 1187 14.69 -17.17 -3.24
C ARG A 1187 13.20 -16.89 -3.08
N ILE A 1188 12.44 -17.93 -2.76
CA ILE A 1188 10.99 -17.87 -2.57
C ILE A 1188 10.65 -18.48 -1.21
N TYR A 1189 10.15 -17.67 -0.29
CA TYR A 1189 9.57 -18.16 0.95
C TYR A 1189 8.17 -18.72 0.71
N LEU A 1190 7.91 -19.91 1.24
CA LEU A 1190 6.64 -20.59 1.08
C LEU A 1190 5.79 -20.37 2.35
N ASN A 1191 4.68 -19.65 2.20
CA ASN A 1191 3.73 -19.33 3.26
C ASN A 1191 2.67 -20.42 3.43
#